data_AF-A0A671LVP3-F1
#
_entry.id   AF-A0A671LVP3-F1
#
_cell.length_a   1.000
_cell.length_b   1.000
_cell.length_c   1.000
_cell.angle_alpha   90.00
_cell.angle_beta   90.00
_cell.angle_gamma   90.00
#
_symmetry.space_group_name_H-M   'P 1'
#
loop_
_entity.id
_entity.type
_entity.pdbx_description
1 polymer ?
#
loop_
_entity_poly.entity_id
_entity_poly.type
_entity_poly.pdbx_seq_one_letter_code
_entity_poly.pdbx_strand_id
1 'polypeptide(L)'
;MSGDSDLVIEEAFRRAQKAHNNKAKLVASLKNRYNKLEDKTEFHEEFIRCLKYAMIIYTREPAVENVIDFVTKFAASFETPVNENAEEEEEEDENEFLNFLFNFLLESHGANSHAVRFRVCQLVNKLLGSLSENAQIDDDLCDRIHEAMLIRVTDKYPNVRIQAALAMSRIQDPSNLDCPTIKAYMLLLENDSNPEVRRAVLSCIAPSATTLTKIYKRTWDVKEKVRKLAYQVLAEKVHIRALSIAQRVSLLHEGLSDSADSVKEVVKTHLLPAWLRMQQGDVLQLLHRLDVENCAETAVTTLQAIFSMATSPDDLLQNGVRLDERKLIPVDSLTCENVLYWRALCEFVKNKGNEGEELLEQLLPEAAIFAEYLYSYLKSITQLSEEQRADMTQLEMVMTQEYIGQQLILLVGCLDISEEGGRELVSLFLEVLQDILLLPNTPTSLIGLLVEKLIGILRDDAQKIQMVAEIISDVREPILPISEPVDENEKRRKQVKLAEVRVQIMEAKQTLEECISCQDFSRAAELKDSISQLEELKNQLVLEASQPADNIKEQRVEKSDPKTLLKCLTMCAELFKQMNIKRGICPTMNALIESLILPGVSNPNPAVRNMAVICLGTAALHSKDLANTHLVLLLQITQLDEPKIRISALRALIDQLLLNGLNILQDKPAPVSQDDSNGQPEHQAEEEGTIQSILKMLSEFLDSEICELRTETAEGLAKLMYCGRILSPKLLSRLVLLWYNPVTEDDQRLRHCLGVFLQLYARASRTNQECVEESFLPTMRTLFNAPVTSPLSEVDASNVAELFVDLTRPSALVKPAAVQAVSVHDSLAVCVCNEILRDISAPEVRVYCKTLSWLEINSEPGPANMTLILCVCVLQEVKDKHCIRIIEKLCNQLNGDRCAKSAGNQDTTLQNLDDNNGGQKKASTAKNGKKASKAELSSDESDEENVPEEPPSVRPSRRAKMAAKDKTKQDLTALLNQETNGS
;
A
#
# COMPACT_ATOMS: atom_id res chain seq x y z
N MET A 1 -65.74 -32.78 -12.95
CA MET A 1 -66.45 -31.91 -13.93
C MET A 1 -67.20 -30.84 -13.15
N SER A 2 -66.61 -29.65 -13.00
CA SER A 2 -67.30 -28.42 -12.58
C SER A 2 -66.37 -27.21 -12.80
N GLY A 3 -66.56 -26.53 -13.93
CA GLY A 3 -66.24 -25.10 -14.12
C GLY A 3 -64.78 -24.66 -14.14
N ASP A 4 -64.05 -24.94 -15.23
CA ASP A 4 -62.96 -24.04 -15.65
C ASP A 4 -63.63 -22.73 -16.08
N SER A 5 -63.72 -21.79 -15.14
CA SER A 5 -64.04 -20.40 -15.45
C SER A 5 -62.81 -19.81 -16.12
N ASP A 6 -62.94 -19.34 -17.36
CA ASP A 6 -61.86 -18.67 -18.07
C ASP A 6 -61.29 -17.55 -17.19
N LEU A 7 -60.02 -17.71 -16.78
CA LEU A 7 -59.38 -16.79 -15.85
C LEU A 7 -59.33 -15.39 -16.47
N VAL A 8 -60.01 -14.43 -15.84
CA VAL A 8 -60.01 -13.02 -16.27
C VAL A 8 -58.63 -12.40 -16.01
N ILE A 9 -58.11 -11.56 -16.92
CA ILE A 9 -56.78 -10.92 -16.81
C ILE A 9 -56.66 -10.18 -15.48
N GLU A 10 -57.65 -9.36 -15.12
CA GLU A 10 -57.66 -8.63 -13.85
C GLU A 10 -57.58 -9.58 -12.64
N GLU A 11 -58.28 -10.71 -12.68
CA GLU A 11 -58.24 -11.71 -11.60
C GLU A 11 -56.89 -12.43 -11.54
N ALA A 12 -56.26 -12.69 -12.67
CA ALA A 12 -54.91 -13.23 -12.74
C ALA A 12 -53.90 -12.27 -12.08
N PHE A 13 -53.96 -10.98 -12.41
CA PHE A 13 -53.11 -9.94 -11.82
C PHE A 13 -53.36 -9.78 -10.31
N ARG A 14 -54.64 -9.74 -9.88
CA ARG A 14 -55.02 -9.66 -8.46
C ARG A 14 -54.53 -10.85 -7.67
N ARG A 15 -54.63 -12.06 -8.22
CA ARG A 15 -54.09 -13.29 -7.60
C ARG A 15 -52.56 -13.29 -7.60
N ALA A 16 -51.92 -12.77 -8.65
CA ALA A 16 -50.46 -12.73 -8.76
C ALA A 16 -49.81 -11.84 -7.70
N GLN A 17 -50.50 -10.82 -7.17
CA GLN A 17 -49.98 -9.97 -6.09
C GLN A 17 -49.65 -10.76 -4.80
N LYS A 18 -50.35 -11.86 -4.53
CA LYS A 18 -50.17 -12.67 -3.31
C LYS A 18 -49.02 -13.66 -3.46
N ALA A 19 -48.05 -13.62 -2.53
CA ALA A 19 -46.84 -14.46 -2.60
C ALA A 19 -47.11 -15.98 -2.57
N HIS A 20 -48.14 -16.44 -1.88
CA HIS A 20 -48.46 -17.87 -1.72
C HIS A 20 -49.22 -18.48 -2.91
N ASN A 21 -49.63 -17.69 -3.89
CA ASN A 21 -50.33 -18.22 -5.06
C ASN A 21 -49.35 -18.84 -6.06
N ASN A 22 -49.71 -20.01 -6.59
CA ASN A 22 -48.89 -20.70 -7.59
C ASN A 22 -48.94 -19.95 -8.93
N LYS A 23 -47.90 -19.15 -9.19
CA LYS A 23 -47.75 -18.36 -10.42
C LYS A 23 -47.74 -19.23 -11.69
N ALA A 24 -47.22 -20.46 -11.64
CA ALA A 24 -47.18 -21.35 -12.80
C ALA A 24 -48.59 -21.79 -13.22
N LYS A 25 -49.49 -22.05 -12.26
CA LYS A 25 -50.90 -22.33 -12.56
C LYS A 25 -51.60 -21.14 -13.20
N LEU A 26 -51.36 -19.92 -12.68
CA LEU A 26 -51.92 -18.70 -13.26
C LEU A 26 -51.42 -18.47 -14.69
N VAL A 27 -50.13 -18.69 -14.94
CA VAL A 27 -49.51 -18.60 -16.28
C VAL A 27 -50.15 -19.62 -17.22
N ALA A 28 -50.25 -20.89 -16.83
CA ALA A 28 -50.84 -21.93 -17.66
C ALA A 28 -52.31 -21.66 -18.00
N SER A 29 -53.12 -21.26 -17.01
CA SER A 29 -54.53 -20.91 -17.23
C SER A 29 -54.69 -19.70 -18.16
N LEU A 30 -53.88 -18.65 -17.98
CA LEU A 30 -53.95 -17.46 -18.82
C LEU A 30 -53.39 -17.73 -20.23
N LYS A 31 -52.38 -18.58 -20.37
CA LYS A 31 -51.81 -18.99 -21.66
C LYS A 31 -52.82 -19.80 -22.47
N ASN A 32 -53.50 -20.75 -21.82
CA ASN A 32 -54.57 -21.52 -22.46
C ASN A 32 -55.69 -20.59 -22.97
N ARG A 33 -56.05 -19.56 -22.20
CA ARG A 33 -57.01 -18.55 -22.66
C ARG A 33 -56.47 -17.75 -23.85
N TYR A 34 -55.23 -17.28 -23.80
CA TYR A 34 -54.60 -16.53 -24.91
C TYR A 34 -54.61 -17.33 -26.21
N ASN A 35 -54.24 -18.61 -26.15
CA ASN A 35 -54.18 -19.49 -27.33
C ASN A 35 -55.56 -19.82 -27.93
N LYS A 36 -56.66 -19.63 -27.19
CA LYS A 36 -58.03 -19.86 -27.67
C LYS A 36 -58.64 -18.64 -28.37
N LEU A 37 -58.01 -17.47 -28.31
CA LEU A 37 -58.52 -16.24 -28.90
C LEU A 37 -58.07 -16.13 -30.36
N GLU A 38 -59.03 -15.92 -31.26
CA GLU A 38 -58.75 -15.61 -32.68
C GLU A 38 -58.26 -14.16 -32.84
N ASP A 39 -58.89 -13.20 -32.16
CA ASP A 39 -58.43 -11.81 -32.07
C ASP A 39 -57.74 -11.56 -30.73
N LYS A 40 -56.45 -11.22 -30.79
CA LYS A 40 -55.58 -11.01 -29.63
C LYS A 40 -55.50 -9.54 -29.19
N THR A 41 -56.06 -8.61 -29.96
CA THR A 41 -55.95 -7.16 -29.71
C THR A 41 -56.59 -6.73 -28.39
N GLU A 42 -57.81 -7.18 -28.11
CA GLU A 42 -58.50 -6.87 -26.84
C GLU A 42 -57.74 -7.45 -25.63
N PHE A 43 -57.14 -8.63 -25.79
CA PHE A 43 -56.31 -9.23 -24.74
C PHE A 43 -55.06 -8.38 -24.49
N HIS A 44 -54.38 -7.95 -25.55
CA HIS A 44 -53.19 -7.09 -25.49
C HIS A 44 -53.49 -5.77 -24.77
N GLU A 45 -54.57 -5.08 -25.15
CA GLU A 45 -54.98 -3.81 -24.51
C GLU A 45 -55.29 -3.97 -23.02
N GLU A 46 -56.08 -4.99 -22.67
CA GLU A 46 -56.49 -5.26 -21.29
C GLU A 46 -55.29 -5.70 -20.42
N PHE A 47 -54.38 -6.50 -20.98
CA PHE A 47 -53.15 -6.90 -20.31
C PHE A 47 -52.27 -5.68 -19.97
N ILE A 48 -52.08 -4.78 -20.94
CA ILE A 48 -51.34 -3.53 -20.73
C ILE A 48 -52.06 -2.61 -19.75
N ARG A 49 -53.40 -2.53 -19.79
CA ARG A 49 -54.19 -1.77 -18.82
C ARG A 49 -53.89 -2.22 -17.39
N CYS A 50 -53.90 -3.53 -17.12
CA CYS A 50 -53.56 -4.08 -15.81
C CYS A 50 -52.07 -3.85 -15.45
N LEU A 51 -51.15 -4.01 -16.41
CA LEU A 51 -49.71 -3.82 -16.19
C LEU A 51 -49.36 -2.38 -15.80
N LYS A 52 -50.02 -1.38 -16.39
CA LYS A 52 -49.76 0.05 -16.12
C LYS A 52 -49.90 0.42 -14.63
N TYR A 53 -50.78 -0.25 -13.87
CA TYR A 53 -50.89 -0.04 -12.42
C TYR A 53 -49.62 -0.40 -11.66
N ALA A 54 -48.89 -1.44 -12.10
CA ALA A 54 -47.60 -1.81 -11.52
C ALA A 54 -46.48 -0.88 -12.01
N MET A 55 -46.57 -0.39 -13.26
CA MET A 55 -45.52 0.44 -13.88
C MET A 55 -45.36 1.83 -13.24
N ILE A 56 -46.40 2.39 -12.65
CA ILE A 56 -46.35 3.72 -12.02
C ILE A 56 -45.75 3.72 -10.60
N ILE A 57 -45.45 2.55 -10.03
CA ILE A 57 -44.94 2.40 -8.67
C ILE A 57 -43.42 2.20 -8.68
N TYR A 58 -42.68 3.19 -8.17
CA TYR A 58 -41.22 3.13 -8.09
C TYR A 58 -40.71 2.26 -6.93
N THR A 59 -41.42 2.25 -5.80
CA THR A 59 -41.07 1.47 -4.61
C THR A 59 -41.12 -0.03 -4.91
N ARG A 60 -40.14 -0.79 -4.41
CA ARG A 60 -40.06 -2.25 -4.59
C ARG A 60 -40.99 -3.00 -3.62
N GLU A 61 -42.28 -2.73 -3.74
CA GLU A 61 -43.30 -3.39 -2.94
C GLU A 61 -43.47 -4.85 -3.37
N PRO A 62 -43.56 -5.81 -2.43
CA PRO A 62 -43.64 -7.24 -2.76
C PRO A 62 -44.80 -7.58 -3.71
N ALA A 63 -45.95 -6.94 -3.56
CA ALA A 63 -47.11 -7.16 -4.43
C ALA A 63 -46.81 -6.76 -5.88
N VAL A 64 -46.11 -5.65 -6.09
CA VAL A 64 -45.72 -5.16 -7.41
C VAL A 64 -44.64 -6.05 -8.02
N GLU A 65 -43.58 -6.37 -7.26
CA GLU A 65 -42.52 -7.29 -7.74
C GLU A 65 -43.12 -8.66 -8.11
N ASN A 66 -44.11 -9.14 -7.35
CA ASN A 66 -44.80 -10.39 -7.67
C ASN A 66 -45.56 -10.35 -8.99
N VAL A 67 -46.21 -9.24 -9.30
CA VAL A 67 -46.89 -9.01 -10.59
C VAL A 67 -45.87 -8.91 -11.72
N ILE A 68 -44.76 -8.19 -11.53
CA ILE A 68 -43.67 -8.09 -12.52
C ILE A 68 -43.09 -9.48 -12.83
N ASP A 69 -42.86 -10.32 -11.81
CA ASP A 69 -42.42 -11.71 -11.99
C ASP A 69 -43.45 -12.56 -12.72
N PHE A 70 -44.75 -12.40 -12.41
CA PHE A 70 -45.82 -13.11 -13.09
C PHE A 70 -45.87 -12.73 -14.58
N VAL A 71 -45.82 -11.44 -14.90
CA VAL A 71 -45.81 -10.92 -16.26
C VAL A 71 -44.59 -11.44 -17.03
N THR A 72 -43.42 -11.43 -16.41
CA THR A 72 -42.19 -11.97 -17.00
C THR A 72 -42.34 -13.46 -17.32
N LYS A 73 -42.82 -14.27 -16.36
CA LYS A 73 -43.03 -15.72 -16.56
C LYS A 73 -44.11 -16.03 -17.58
N PHE A 74 -45.15 -15.21 -17.64
CA PHE A 74 -46.21 -15.34 -18.64
C PHE A 74 -45.65 -15.09 -20.03
N ALA A 75 -44.94 -13.97 -20.23
CA ALA A 75 -44.33 -13.64 -21.52
C ALA A 75 -43.28 -14.69 -21.96
N ALA A 76 -42.40 -15.12 -21.04
CA ALA A 76 -41.40 -16.15 -21.32
C ALA A 76 -42.02 -17.54 -21.60
N SER A 77 -43.26 -17.80 -21.16
CA SER A 77 -43.91 -19.08 -21.44
C SER A 77 -44.26 -19.29 -22.91
N PHE A 78 -44.24 -18.23 -23.73
CA PHE A 78 -44.48 -18.31 -25.17
C PHE A 78 -43.22 -18.64 -25.96
N GLU A 79 -42.04 -18.63 -25.33
CA GLU A 79 -40.78 -19.00 -25.97
C GLU A 79 -40.82 -20.44 -26.49
N THR A 80 -40.53 -20.61 -27.79
CA THR A 80 -40.31 -21.89 -28.45
C THR A 80 -38.83 -22.29 -28.34
N PRO A 81 -38.49 -23.41 -27.66
CA PRO A 81 -37.12 -23.88 -27.63
C PRO A 81 -36.71 -24.39 -29.02
N VAL A 82 -35.56 -23.92 -29.52
CA VAL A 82 -34.98 -24.42 -30.78
C VAL A 82 -34.54 -25.88 -30.56
N ASN A 83 -35.23 -26.82 -31.20
CA ASN A 83 -34.90 -28.24 -31.17
C ASN A 83 -33.99 -28.55 -32.37
N GLU A 84 -32.76 -29.02 -32.15
CA GLU A 84 -31.78 -29.29 -33.22
C GLU A 84 -32.17 -30.42 -34.20
N ASN A 85 -33.30 -31.09 -33.97
CA ASN A 85 -33.79 -32.24 -34.76
C ASN A 85 -35.21 -32.05 -35.32
N ALA A 86 -35.80 -30.86 -35.26
CA ALA A 86 -37.10 -30.60 -35.88
C ALA A 86 -36.90 -30.17 -37.34
N GLU A 87 -37.54 -30.88 -38.27
CA GLU A 87 -37.58 -30.55 -39.70
C GLU A 87 -38.10 -29.11 -39.89
N GLU A 88 -37.50 -28.38 -40.84
CA GLU A 88 -37.67 -26.94 -41.13
C GLU A 88 -39.09 -26.54 -41.63
N GLU A 89 -40.16 -27.25 -41.23
CA GLU A 89 -41.53 -27.05 -41.75
C GLU A 89 -42.57 -26.53 -40.73
N GLU A 90 -42.15 -26.05 -39.56
CA GLU A 90 -43.00 -25.18 -38.71
C GLU A 90 -42.41 -23.76 -38.64
N GLU A 91 -42.37 -23.08 -39.79
CA GLU A 91 -42.16 -21.63 -39.84
C GLU A 91 -43.45 -20.89 -39.42
N GLU A 92 -43.28 -19.82 -38.63
CA GLU A 92 -44.22 -18.69 -38.41
C GLU A 92 -45.31 -18.72 -37.32
N ASP A 93 -45.21 -19.50 -36.23
CA ASP A 93 -45.84 -19.04 -34.98
C ASP A 93 -44.86 -18.11 -34.24
N GLU A 94 -44.77 -16.88 -34.74
CA GLU A 94 -44.00 -15.79 -34.11
C GLU A 94 -44.29 -15.72 -32.60
N ASN A 95 -43.29 -15.32 -31.81
CA ASN A 95 -43.46 -14.94 -30.40
C ASN A 95 -44.28 -13.63 -30.27
N GLU A 96 -45.49 -13.59 -30.81
CA GLU A 96 -46.34 -12.41 -31.05
C GLU A 96 -46.57 -11.64 -29.75
N PHE A 97 -46.85 -12.35 -28.64
CA PHE A 97 -47.05 -11.71 -27.34
C PHE A 97 -45.77 -11.08 -26.78
N LEU A 98 -44.62 -11.74 -26.95
CA LEU A 98 -43.34 -11.26 -26.44
C LEU A 98 -42.89 -10.02 -27.22
N ASN A 99 -43.01 -10.06 -28.55
CA ASN A 99 -42.73 -8.94 -29.45
C ASN A 99 -43.66 -7.75 -29.16
N PHE A 100 -44.96 -8.00 -28.99
CA PHE A 100 -45.94 -6.99 -28.56
C PHE A 100 -45.51 -6.32 -27.24
N LEU A 101 -45.16 -7.12 -26.23
CA LEU A 101 -44.76 -6.59 -24.93
C LEU A 101 -43.47 -5.77 -25.01
N PHE A 102 -42.45 -6.24 -25.74
CA PHE A 102 -41.23 -5.46 -25.93
C PHE A 102 -41.51 -4.15 -26.65
N ASN A 103 -42.32 -4.14 -27.72
CA ASN A 103 -42.68 -2.92 -28.44
C ASN A 103 -43.33 -1.88 -27.50
N PHE A 104 -44.33 -2.28 -26.72
CA PHE A 104 -44.96 -1.41 -25.73
C PHE A 104 -43.95 -0.84 -24.70
N LEU A 105 -43.04 -1.69 -24.21
CA LEU A 105 -42.01 -1.27 -23.25
C LEU A 105 -41.03 -0.27 -23.88
N LEU A 106 -40.60 -0.52 -25.11
CA LEU A 106 -39.68 0.34 -25.85
C LEU A 106 -40.33 1.69 -26.20
N GLU A 107 -41.62 1.75 -26.51
CA GLU A 107 -42.33 3.03 -26.66
C GLU A 107 -42.42 3.80 -25.33
N SER A 108 -42.48 3.08 -24.21
CA SER A 108 -42.64 3.66 -22.87
C SER A 108 -41.32 4.04 -22.18
N HIS A 109 -40.16 3.70 -22.76
CA HIS A 109 -38.86 3.92 -22.12
C HIS A 109 -38.53 5.42 -21.95
N GLY A 110 -39.13 6.29 -22.75
CA GLY A 110 -38.97 7.74 -22.75
C GLY A 110 -39.86 8.51 -21.75
N ALA A 111 -40.69 7.82 -20.96
CA ALA A 111 -41.73 8.46 -20.15
C ALA A 111 -41.21 9.48 -19.11
N ASN A 112 -41.96 10.56 -18.89
CA ASN A 112 -41.62 11.59 -17.89
C ASN A 112 -41.50 11.02 -16.47
N SER A 113 -42.33 10.02 -16.13
CA SER A 113 -42.29 9.37 -14.82
C SER A 113 -41.06 8.48 -14.68
N HIS A 114 -40.23 8.76 -13.67
CA HIS A 114 -39.07 7.92 -13.34
C HIS A 114 -39.46 6.50 -12.89
N ALA A 115 -40.66 6.34 -12.30
CA ALA A 115 -41.20 5.03 -11.93
C ALA A 115 -41.43 4.15 -13.17
N VAL A 116 -42.03 4.72 -14.21
CA VAL A 116 -42.32 4.02 -15.47
C VAL A 116 -41.02 3.64 -16.16
N ARG A 117 -40.06 4.56 -16.29
CA ARG A 117 -38.73 4.27 -16.87
C ARG A 117 -38.01 3.14 -16.14
N PHE A 118 -38.06 3.14 -14.81
CA PHE A 118 -37.50 2.07 -13.98
C PHE A 118 -38.17 0.73 -14.27
N ARG A 119 -39.51 0.68 -14.27
CA ARG A 119 -40.28 -0.56 -14.50
C ARG A 119 -40.12 -1.10 -15.91
N VAL A 120 -40.03 -0.21 -16.91
CA VAL A 120 -39.70 -0.58 -18.29
C VAL A 120 -38.36 -1.30 -18.34
N CYS A 121 -37.29 -0.68 -17.85
CA CYS A 121 -35.96 -1.28 -17.86
C CYS A 121 -35.92 -2.58 -17.04
N GLN A 122 -36.64 -2.62 -15.90
CA GLN A 122 -36.74 -3.82 -15.07
C GLN A 122 -37.42 -4.99 -15.80
N LEU A 123 -38.52 -4.72 -16.51
CA LEU A 123 -39.22 -5.72 -17.29
C LEU A 123 -38.36 -6.20 -18.46
N VAL A 124 -37.74 -5.30 -19.21
CA VAL A 124 -36.81 -5.66 -20.30
C VAL A 124 -35.69 -6.56 -19.77
N ASN A 125 -35.04 -6.17 -18.67
CA ASN A 125 -34.01 -6.98 -18.00
C ASN A 125 -34.53 -8.38 -17.62
N LYS A 126 -35.66 -8.46 -16.93
CA LYS A 126 -36.24 -9.72 -16.47
C LYS A 126 -36.69 -10.62 -17.63
N LEU A 127 -37.24 -10.04 -18.69
CA LEU A 127 -37.64 -10.76 -19.91
C LEU A 127 -36.40 -11.37 -20.57
N LEU A 128 -35.40 -10.55 -20.89
CA LEU A 128 -34.14 -11.02 -21.48
C LEU A 128 -33.44 -12.07 -20.60
N GLY A 129 -33.50 -11.94 -19.28
CA GLY A 129 -32.93 -12.91 -18.35
C GLY A 129 -33.73 -14.21 -18.20
N SER A 130 -35.01 -14.23 -18.60
CA SER A 130 -35.88 -15.41 -18.52
C SER A 130 -35.90 -16.25 -19.80
N LEU A 131 -35.40 -15.70 -20.91
CA LEU A 131 -35.24 -16.41 -22.17
C LEU A 131 -34.12 -17.46 -22.08
N SER A 132 -34.26 -18.59 -22.77
CA SER A 132 -33.23 -19.64 -22.83
C SER A 132 -31.90 -19.13 -23.41
N GLU A 133 -30.81 -19.88 -23.19
CA GLU A 133 -29.48 -19.49 -23.66
C GLU A 133 -29.38 -19.45 -25.20
N ASN A 134 -30.19 -20.26 -25.89
CA ASN A 134 -30.25 -20.37 -27.35
C ASN A 134 -31.40 -19.57 -27.99
N ALA A 135 -32.15 -18.78 -27.20
CA ALA A 135 -33.28 -18.00 -27.69
C ALA A 135 -32.84 -16.99 -28.75
N GLN A 136 -33.47 -17.00 -29.93
CA GLN A 136 -33.23 -16.00 -30.96
C GLN A 136 -34.29 -14.90 -30.86
N ILE A 137 -33.83 -13.65 -30.78
CA ILE A 137 -34.67 -12.46 -30.90
C ILE A 137 -34.41 -11.89 -32.29
N ASP A 138 -35.44 -11.35 -32.92
CA ASP A 138 -35.31 -10.62 -34.17
C ASP A 138 -34.23 -9.52 -34.06
N ASP A 139 -33.41 -9.38 -35.11
CA ASP A 139 -32.25 -8.47 -35.11
C ASP A 139 -32.70 -7.01 -34.93
N ASP A 140 -33.78 -6.58 -35.60
CA ASP A 140 -34.28 -5.20 -35.53
C ASP A 140 -34.85 -4.90 -34.13
N LEU A 141 -35.54 -5.86 -33.51
CA LEU A 141 -36.00 -5.74 -32.13
C LEU A 141 -34.81 -5.68 -31.15
N CYS A 142 -33.78 -6.49 -31.35
CA CYS A 142 -32.58 -6.50 -30.53
C CYS A 142 -31.84 -5.15 -30.59
N ASP A 143 -31.69 -4.58 -31.79
CA ASP A 143 -31.06 -3.28 -32.01
C ASP A 143 -31.85 -2.17 -31.31
N ARG A 144 -33.19 -2.17 -31.42
CA ARG A 144 -34.04 -1.21 -30.69
C ARG A 144 -33.95 -1.36 -29.17
N ILE A 145 -33.87 -2.58 -28.64
CA ILE A 145 -33.65 -2.82 -27.21
C ILE A 145 -32.29 -2.25 -26.79
N HIS A 146 -31.26 -2.51 -27.56
CA HIS A 146 -29.90 -2.05 -27.27
C HIS A 146 -29.82 -0.51 -27.28
N GLU A 147 -30.36 0.15 -28.31
CA GLU A 147 -30.42 1.61 -28.39
C GLU A 147 -31.19 2.20 -27.20
N ALA A 148 -32.38 1.68 -26.91
CA ALA A 148 -33.19 2.16 -25.80
C ALA A 148 -32.47 2.03 -24.45
N MET A 149 -31.78 0.90 -24.22
CA MET A 149 -31.04 0.67 -22.97
C MET A 149 -29.75 1.50 -22.88
N LEU A 150 -29.06 1.74 -23.99
CA LEU A 150 -27.91 2.66 -24.04
C LEU A 150 -28.32 4.08 -23.62
N ILE A 151 -29.49 4.55 -24.08
CA ILE A 151 -30.01 5.85 -23.66
C ILE A 151 -30.41 5.82 -22.16
N ARG A 152 -30.96 4.72 -21.66
CA ARG A 152 -31.37 4.60 -20.24
C ARG A 152 -30.21 4.36 -19.28
N VAL A 153 -29.05 3.94 -19.75
CA VAL A 153 -27.87 3.79 -18.90
C VAL A 153 -27.28 5.14 -18.47
N THR A 154 -27.65 6.24 -19.13
CA THR A 154 -27.28 7.62 -18.74
C THR A 154 -28.41 8.36 -18.00
N ASP A 155 -29.44 7.65 -17.54
CA ASP A 155 -30.60 8.23 -16.89
C ASP A 155 -30.24 9.02 -15.61
N LYS A 156 -30.99 10.09 -15.32
CA LYS A 156 -30.84 10.87 -14.09
C LYS A 156 -30.99 10.03 -12.81
N TYR A 157 -31.82 8.98 -12.83
CA TYR A 157 -32.12 8.15 -11.66
C TYR A 157 -31.27 6.86 -11.64
N PRO A 158 -30.49 6.61 -10.56
CA PRO A 158 -29.59 5.46 -10.49
C PRO A 158 -30.27 4.09 -10.68
N ASN A 159 -31.47 3.90 -10.11
CA ASN A 159 -32.17 2.62 -10.24
C ASN A 159 -32.60 2.30 -11.68
N VAL A 160 -32.83 3.34 -12.51
CA VAL A 160 -33.09 3.14 -13.95
C VAL A 160 -31.81 2.68 -14.63
N ARG A 161 -30.69 3.38 -14.38
CA ARG A 161 -29.36 3.01 -14.91
C ARG A 161 -28.96 1.58 -14.54
N ILE A 162 -29.22 1.15 -13.30
CA ILE A 162 -28.98 -0.23 -12.85
C ILE A 162 -29.75 -1.22 -13.71
N GLN A 163 -31.06 -1.02 -13.90
CA GLN A 163 -31.86 -1.98 -14.68
C GLN A 163 -31.48 -1.97 -16.16
N ALA A 164 -31.17 -0.80 -16.73
CA ALA A 164 -30.66 -0.70 -18.10
C ALA A 164 -29.32 -1.43 -18.26
N ALA A 165 -28.40 -1.25 -17.31
CA ALA A 165 -27.14 -1.98 -17.30
C ALA A 165 -27.37 -3.49 -17.20
N LEU A 166 -28.22 -3.97 -16.30
CA LEU A 166 -28.54 -5.41 -16.18
C LEU A 166 -29.18 -5.96 -17.47
N ALA A 167 -30.07 -5.20 -18.12
CA ALA A 167 -30.72 -5.60 -19.37
C ALA A 167 -29.71 -5.82 -20.52
N MET A 168 -28.68 -4.97 -20.63
CA MET A 168 -27.66 -5.08 -21.66
C MET A 168 -26.62 -6.19 -21.40
N SER A 169 -26.70 -6.91 -20.27
CA SER A 169 -25.69 -7.90 -19.89
C SER A 169 -25.49 -9.00 -20.95
N ARG A 170 -26.58 -9.45 -21.61
CA ARG A 170 -26.54 -10.48 -22.67
C ARG A 170 -26.18 -9.96 -24.06
N ILE A 171 -26.14 -8.64 -24.27
CA ILE A 171 -25.97 -7.99 -25.58
C ILE A 171 -24.51 -7.55 -25.83
N GLN A 172 -23.64 -7.71 -24.83
CA GLN A 172 -22.22 -7.40 -24.93
C GLN A 172 -21.51 -8.31 -25.95
N ASP A 173 -20.59 -7.74 -26.73
CA ASP A 173 -19.69 -8.48 -27.62
C ASP A 173 -18.22 -8.21 -27.26
N PRO A 174 -17.58 -9.09 -26.46
CA PRO A 174 -16.18 -8.93 -26.05
C PRO A 174 -15.17 -9.09 -27.19
N SER A 175 -15.57 -9.70 -28.31
CA SER A 175 -14.71 -9.86 -29.49
C SER A 175 -14.63 -8.57 -30.31
N ASN A 176 -15.59 -7.66 -30.15
CA ASN A 176 -15.62 -6.37 -30.83
C ASN A 176 -15.11 -5.25 -29.91
N LEU A 177 -13.94 -4.69 -30.25
CA LEU A 177 -13.33 -3.57 -29.51
C LEU A 177 -14.21 -2.30 -29.48
N ASP A 178 -15.09 -2.14 -30.48
CA ASP A 178 -15.99 -1.00 -30.61
C ASP A 178 -17.39 -1.24 -30.03
N CYS A 179 -17.61 -2.34 -29.30
CA CYS A 179 -18.89 -2.65 -28.67
C CYS A 179 -19.42 -1.48 -27.81
N PRO A 180 -20.57 -0.85 -28.16
CA PRO A 180 -21.11 0.30 -27.44
C PRO A 180 -21.44 -0.01 -25.98
N THR A 181 -21.94 -1.22 -25.69
CA THR A 181 -22.25 -1.64 -24.32
C THR A 181 -21.00 -1.67 -23.44
N ILE A 182 -19.90 -2.24 -23.94
CA ILE A 182 -18.65 -2.33 -23.18
C ILE A 182 -18.07 -0.94 -22.93
N LYS A 183 -18.07 -0.06 -23.93
CA LYS A 183 -17.67 1.35 -23.77
C LYS A 183 -18.51 2.07 -22.71
N ALA A 184 -19.83 1.89 -22.75
CA ALA A 184 -20.73 2.46 -21.75
C ALA A 184 -20.46 1.91 -20.34
N TYR A 185 -20.21 0.60 -20.20
CA TYR A 185 -19.87 -0.01 -18.92
C TYR A 185 -18.54 0.49 -18.36
N MET A 186 -17.50 0.61 -19.18
CA MET A 186 -16.22 1.18 -18.75
C MET A 186 -16.38 2.61 -18.23
N LEU A 187 -17.17 3.43 -18.93
CA LEU A 187 -17.47 4.81 -18.51
C LEU A 187 -18.21 4.85 -17.18
N LEU A 188 -19.22 3.99 -16.98
CA LEU A 188 -20.01 3.95 -15.75
C LEU A 188 -19.21 3.43 -14.55
N LEU A 189 -18.33 2.45 -14.77
CA LEU A 189 -17.47 1.91 -13.70
C LEU A 189 -16.56 2.98 -13.11
N GLU A 190 -16.07 3.92 -13.92
CA GLU A 190 -15.16 4.97 -13.45
C GLU A 190 -15.90 6.22 -12.97
N ASN A 191 -16.98 6.63 -13.65
CA ASN A 191 -17.54 7.97 -13.50
C ASN A 191 -18.91 8.02 -12.82
N ASP A 192 -19.62 6.89 -12.66
CA ASP A 192 -20.96 6.95 -12.04
C ASP A 192 -20.84 7.27 -10.53
N SER A 193 -21.53 8.31 -10.09
CA SER A 193 -21.52 8.76 -8.70
C SER A 193 -22.19 7.75 -7.74
N ASN A 194 -23.11 6.93 -8.24
CA ASN A 194 -23.84 5.96 -7.43
C ASN A 194 -23.13 4.60 -7.37
N PRO A 195 -22.78 4.09 -6.17
CA PRO A 195 -22.03 2.86 -6.03
C PRO A 195 -22.81 1.60 -6.45
N GLU A 196 -24.13 1.59 -6.34
CA GLU A 196 -24.94 0.43 -6.76
C GLU A 196 -25.01 0.30 -8.28
N VAL A 197 -24.89 1.42 -9.03
CA VAL A 197 -24.74 1.38 -10.49
C VAL A 197 -23.40 0.74 -10.86
N ARG A 198 -22.29 1.23 -10.27
CA ARG A 198 -20.96 0.65 -10.49
C ARG A 198 -20.94 -0.84 -10.14
N ARG A 199 -21.55 -1.22 -9.02
CA ARG A 199 -21.69 -2.62 -8.59
C ARG A 199 -22.48 -3.47 -9.59
N ALA A 200 -23.60 -2.97 -10.10
CA ALA A 200 -24.41 -3.67 -11.09
C ALA A 200 -23.63 -3.88 -12.39
N VAL A 201 -22.98 -2.83 -12.90
CA VAL A 201 -22.14 -2.91 -14.10
C VAL A 201 -20.99 -3.90 -13.90
N LEU A 202 -20.34 -3.89 -12.74
CA LEU A 202 -19.25 -4.81 -12.39
C LEU A 202 -19.70 -6.28 -12.41
N SER A 203 -20.94 -6.57 -12.01
CA SER A 203 -21.48 -7.93 -12.10
C SER A 203 -21.77 -8.37 -13.54
N CYS A 204 -22.07 -7.42 -14.45
CA CYS A 204 -22.44 -7.67 -15.84
C CYS A 204 -21.26 -7.72 -16.79
N ILE A 205 -20.25 -6.87 -16.61
CA ILE A 205 -19.18 -6.67 -17.57
C ILE A 205 -18.44 -7.97 -17.87
N ALA A 206 -18.26 -8.26 -19.16
CA ALA A 206 -17.47 -9.39 -19.61
C ALA A 206 -15.97 -9.09 -19.46
N PRO A 207 -15.18 -9.98 -18.83
CA PRO A 207 -13.72 -9.83 -18.79
C PRO A 207 -13.10 -10.01 -20.18
N SER A 208 -12.22 -9.07 -20.54
CA SER A 208 -11.46 -9.02 -21.79
C SER A 208 -10.19 -8.21 -21.53
N ALA A 209 -9.26 -8.18 -22.49
CA ALA A 209 -8.04 -7.37 -22.36
C ALA A 209 -8.34 -5.88 -22.07
N THR A 210 -9.37 -5.30 -22.70
CA THR A 210 -9.75 -3.90 -22.53
C THR A 210 -10.49 -3.63 -21.22
N THR A 211 -11.31 -4.58 -20.75
CA THR A 211 -12.13 -4.41 -19.54
C THR A 211 -11.42 -4.80 -18.25
N LEU A 212 -10.40 -5.65 -18.31
CA LEU A 212 -9.71 -6.18 -17.13
C LEU A 212 -9.14 -5.08 -16.24
N THR A 213 -8.47 -4.08 -16.82
CA THR A 213 -7.91 -2.94 -16.07
C THR A 213 -9.00 -2.16 -15.34
N LYS A 214 -10.19 -2.02 -15.94
CA LYS A 214 -11.32 -1.30 -15.34
C LYS A 214 -11.95 -2.11 -14.19
N ILE A 215 -12.05 -3.43 -14.35
CA ILE A 215 -12.52 -4.36 -13.30
C ILE A 215 -11.53 -4.35 -12.12
N TYR A 216 -10.24 -4.51 -12.41
CA TYR A 216 -9.16 -4.47 -11.42
C TYR A 216 -9.18 -3.17 -10.62
N LYS A 217 -9.30 -2.00 -11.27
CA LYS A 217 -9.40 -0.71 -10.56
C LYS A 217 -10.57 -0.59 -9.59
N ARG A 218 -11.60 -1.46 -9.66
CA ARG A 218 -12.71 -1.47 -8.69
C ARG A 218 -12.36 -2.12 -7.35
N THR A 219 -11.19 -2.74 -7.21
CA THR A 219 -10.67 -3.12 -5.88
C THR A 219 -10.30 -1.90 -5.04
N TRP A 220 -10.08 -0.73 -5.65
CA TRP A 220 -9.91 0.56 -4.95
C TRP A 220 -11.16 1.44 -4.91
N ASP A 221 -12.34 0.87 -5.15
CA ASP A 221 -13.56 1.66 -5.08
C ASP A 221 -13.79 2.22 -3.65
N VAL A 222 -14.25 3.47 -3.56
CA VAL A 222 -14.58 4.15 -2.29
C VAL A 222 -15.59 3.35 -1.45
N LYS A 223 -16.42 2.52 -2.07
CA LYS A 223 -17.42 1.69 -1.38
C LYS A 223 -17.00 0.23 -1.28
N GLU A 224 -16.93 -0.24 -0.04
CA GLU A 224 -16.63 -1.62 0.38
C GLU A 224 -17.39 -2.69 -0.44
N LYS A 225 -18.71 -2.52 -0.64
CA LYS A 225 -19.52 -3.50 -1.39
C LYS A 225 -19.09 -3.66 -2.85
N VAL A 226 -18.54 -2.62 -3.47
CA VAL A 226 -18.01 -2.66 -4.83
C VAL A 226 -16.67 -3.39 -4.83
N ARG A 227 -15.77 -3.04 -3.90
CA ARG A 227 -14.48 -3.72 -3.72
C ARG A 227 -14.65 -5.22 -3.52
N LYS A 228 -15.55 -5.61 -2.61
CA LYS A 228 -15.89 -7.02 -2.34
C LYS A 228 -16.32 -7.76 -3.61
N LEU A 229 -17.23 -7.16 -4.40
CA LEU A 229 -17.69 -7.77 -5.64
C LEU A 229 -16.56 -7.85 -6.69
N ALA A 230 -15.67 -6.86 -6.75
CA ALA A 230 -14.53 -6.88 -7.68
C ALA A 230 -13.66 -8.12 -7.45
N TYR A 231 -13.33 -8.42 -6.20
CA TYR A 231 -12.60 -9.65 -5.85
C TYR A 231 -13.35 -10.93 -6.24
N GLN A 232 -14.67 -10.98 -6.06
CA GLN A 232 -15.47 -12.14 -6.50
C GLN A 232 -15.44 -12.31 -8.02
N VAL A 233 -15.62 -11.21 -8.77
CA VAL A 233 -15.57 -11.22 -10.24
C VAL A 233 -14.19 -11.65 -10.74
N LEU A 234 -13.12 -11.14 -10.14
CA LEU A 234 -11.76 -11.54 -10.48
C LEU A 234 -11.50 -13.02 -10.16
N ALA A 235 -12.01 -13.52 -9.03
CA ALA A 235 -11.86 -14.92 -8.64
C ALA A 235 -12.64 -15.88 -9.56
N GLU A 236 -13.85 -15.51 -9.98
CA GLU A 236 -14.75 -16.40 -10.72
C GLU A 236 -14.56 -16.33 -12.24
N LYS A 237 -14.22 -15.15 -12.78
CA LYS A 237 -14.24 -14.90 -14.24
C LYS A 237 -12.88 -14.61 -14.86
N VAL A 238 -11.80 -14.48 -14.06
CA VAL A 238 -10.47 -14.10 -14.58
C VAL A 238 -9.43 -15.15 -14.21
N HIS A 239 -8.69 -15.61 -15.23
CA HIS A 239 -7.59 -16.54 -15.01
C HIS A 239 -6.37 -15.80 -14.42
N ILE A 240 -5.66 -16.38 -13.44
CA ILE A 240 -4.49 -15.76 -12.79
C ILE A 240 -3.40 -15.32 -13.79
N ARG A 241 -3.23 -16.04 -14.91
CA ARG A 241 -2.28 -15.69 -15.98
C ARG A 241 -2.66 -14.41 -16.73
N ALA A 242 -3.92 -14.00 -16.71
CA ALA A 242 -4.36 -12.76 -17.32
C ALA A 242 -3.90 -11.52 -16.53
N LEU A 243 -3.49 -11.70 -15.27
CA LEU A 243 -2.95 -10.66 -14.41
C LEU A 243 -1.43 -10.67 -14.47
N SER A 244 -0.82 -9.50 -14.53
CA SER A 244 0.63 -9.33 -14.32
C SER A 244 1.02 -9.68 -12.88
N ILE A 245 2.31 -9.97 -12.64
CA ILE A 245 2.82 -10.28 -11.30
C ILE A 245 2.53 -9.13 -10.32
N ALA A 246 2.80 -7.89 -10.72
CA ALA A 246 2.51 -6.70 -9.92
C ALA A 246 1.02 -6.59 -9.54
N GLN A 247 0.11 -6.87 -10.47
CA GLN A 247 -1.32 -6.89 -10.18
C GLN A 247 -1.70 -8.01 -9.21
N ARG A 248 -1.11 -9.21 -9.34
CA ARG A 248 -1.38 -10.33 -8.42
C ARG A 248 -0.97 -9.98 -6.99
N VAL A 249 0.22 -9.41 -6.83
CA VAL A 249 0.77 -8.97 -5.53
C VAL A 249 -0.11 -7.85 -4.95
N SER A 250 -0.42 -6.81 -5.73
CA SER A 250 -1.28 -5.71 -5.28
C SER A 250 -2.67 -6.20 -4.83
N LEU A 251 -3.32 -7.10 -5.58
CA LEU A 251 -4.61 -7.68 -5.18
C LEU A 251 -4.55 -8.37 -3.82
N LEU A 252 -3.50 -9.15 -3.58
CA LEU A 252 -3.33 -9.87 -2.31
C LEU A 252 -2.99 -8.91 -1.18
N HIS A 253 -2.01 -8.03 -1.39
CA HIS A 253 -1.57 -7.06 -0.39
C HIS A 253 -2.74 -6.19 0.05
N GLU A 254 -3.42 -5.52 -0.88
CA GLU A 254 -4.52 -4.59 -0.58
C GLU A 254 -5.76 -5.31 -0.07
N GLY A 255 -6.05 -6.49 -0.61
CA GLY A 255 -7.21 -7.26 -0.21
C GLY A 255 -7.09 -7.82 1.20
N LEU A 256 -5.92 -8.32 1.59
CA LEU A 256 -5.65 -8.85 2.94
C LEU A 256 -5.43 -7.73 3.97
N SER A 257 -4.92 -6.57 3.54
CA SER A 257 -4.72 -5.38 4.38
C SER A 257 -5.87 -4.36 4.34
N ASP A 258 -6.99 -4.68 3.68
CA ASP A 258 -8.12 -3.75 3.49
C ASP A 258 -8.65 -3.21 4.83
N SER A 259 -9.19 -1.99 4.85
CA SER A 259 -9.82 -1.44 6.05
C SER A 259 -11.05 -2.22 6.53
N ALA A 260 -11.73 -2.93 5.63
CA ALA A 260 -12.99 -3.61 5.88
C ALA A 260 -12.84 -5.14 5.90
N ASP A 261 -13.28 -5.77 6.97
CA ASP A 261 -13.15 -7.21 7.16
C ASP A 261 -13.91 -8.02 6.09
N SER A 262 -15.03 -7.50 5.56
CA SER A 262 -15.78 -8.23 4.54
C SER A 262 -15.03 -8.36 3.20
N VAL A 263 -14.06 -7.49 2.94
CA VAL A 263 -13.15 -7.57 1.79
C VAL A 263 -12.02 -8.56 2.07
N LYS A 264 -11.38 -8.50 3.25
CA LYS A 264 -10.38 -9.51 3.66
C LYS A 264 -10.94 -10.92 3.59
N GLU A 265 -12.15 -11.11 4.09
CA GLU A 265 -12.83 -12.40 4.07
C GLU A 265 -13.15 -12.88 2.66
N VAL A 266 -13.46 -12.00 1.71
CA VAL A 266 -13.73 -12.43 0.32
C VAL A 266 -12.45 -12.88 -0.39
N VAL A 267 -11.31 -12.28 -0.06
CA VAL A 267 -10.01 -12.70 -0.59
C VAL A 267 -9.66 -14.09 -0.08
N LYS A 268 -9.83 -14.33 1.23
CA LYS A 268 -9.65 -15.65 1.84
C LYS A 268 -10.62 -16.68 1.29
N THR A 269 -11.91 -16.38 1.21
CA THR A 269 -12.94 -17.39 0.90
C THR A 269 -13.19 -17.63 -0.59
N HIS A 270 -12.85 -16.67 -1.46
CA HIS A 270 -13.12 -16.76 -2.90
C HIS A 270 -11.82 -16.69 -3.72
N LEU A 271 -11.02 -15.61 -3.60
CA LEU A 271 -9.86 -15.39 -4.47
C LEU A 271 -8.77 -16.44 -4.29
N LEU A 272 -8.30 -16.64 -3.06
CA LEU A 272 -7.23 -17.61 -2.76
C LEU A 272 -7.64 -19.04 -3.12
N PRO A 273 -8.83 -19.55 -2.73
CA PRO A 273 -9.31 -20.86 -3.15
C PRO A 273 -9.44 -21.02 -4.67
N ALA A 274 -9.89 -19.97 -5.37
CA ALA A 274 -9.96 -19.99 -6.83
C ALA A 274 -8.56 -20.15 -7.43
N TRP A 275 -7.60 -19.32 -7.01
CA TRP A 275 -6.22 -19.38 -7.52
C TRP A 275 -5.52 -20.70 -7.20
N LEU A 276 -5.70 -21.23 -5.97
CA LEU A 276 -5.18 -22.54 -5.58
C LEU A 276 -5.80 -23.67 -6.39
N ARG A 277 -7.13 -23.65 -6.63
CA ARG A 277 -7.79 -24.64 -7.48
C ARG A 277 -7.22 -24.65 -8.90
N MET A 278 -6.89 -23.47 -9.44
CA MET A 278 -6.24 -23.33 -10.75
C MET A 278 -4.78 -23.82 -10.76
N GLN A 279 -4.14 -23.96 -9.58
CA GLN A 279 -2.83 -24.59 -9.40
C GLN A 279 -2.94 -26.02 -8.87
N GLN A 280 -4.11 -26.66 -8.97
CA GLN A 280 -4.34 -28.03 -8.48
C GLN A 280 -4.02 -28.23 -6.98
N GLY A 281 -4.09 -27.16 -6.18
CA GLY A 281 -3.77 -27.18 -4.76
C GLY A 281 -2.29 -26.96 -4.41
N ASP A 282 -1.40 -26.81 -5.39
CA ASP A 282 0.02 -26.56 -5.16
C ASP A 282 0.29 -25.11 -4.73
N VAL A 283 0.68 -24.93 -3.47
CA VAL A 283 0.97 -23.61 -2.88
C VAL A 283 2.32 -23.08 -3.38
N LEU A 284 3.32 -23.93 -3.61
CA LEU A 284 4.61 -23.49 -4.14
C LEU A 284 4.46 -22.93 -5.55
N GLN A 285 3.63 -23.56 -6.38
CA GLN A 285 3.34 -23.06 -7.72
C GLN A 285 2.59 -21.72 -7.69
N LEU A 286 1.75 -21.48 -6.67
CA LEU A 286 1.14 -20.17 -6.44
C LEU A 286 2.19 -19.12 -6.05
N LEU A 287 3.06 -19.44 -5.09
CA LEU A 287 4.16 -18.55 -4.67
C LEU A 287 5.06 -18.18 -5.85
N HIS A 288 5.39 -19.13 -6.72
CA HIS A 288 6.17 -18.88 -7.92
C HIS A 288 5.51 -17.84 -8.84
N ARG A 289 4.18 -17.75 -8.84
CA ARG A 289 3.43 -16.75 -9.62
C ARG A 289 3.33 -15.38 -8.96
N LEU A 290 3.84 -15.23 -7.73
CA LEU A 290 3.83 -13.99 -6.94
C LEU A 290 5.19 -13.29 -6.87
N ASP A 291 6.26 -13.89 -7.39
CA ASP A 291 7.62 -13.35 -7.30
C ASP A 291 8.04 -13.05 -5.85
N VAL A 292 8.20 -14.13 -5.09
CA VAL A 292 8.48 -14.10 -3.65
C VAL A 292 9.78 -13.36 -3.27
N GLU A 293 10.74 -13.28 -4.20
CA GLU A 293 12.04 -12.63 -3.98
C GLU A 293 11.86 -11.13 -3.75
N ASN A 294 11.04 -10.49 -4.60
CA ASN A 294 10.77 -9.07 -4.51
C ASN A 294 9.59 -8.73 -3.57
N CYS A 295 8.66 -9.67 -3.39
CA CYS A 295 7.37 -9.42 -2.71
C CYS A 295 7.15 -10.32 -1.48
N ALA A 296 8.21 -10.56 -0.69
CA ALA A 296 8.19 -11.49 0.45
C ALA A 296 7.10 -11.19 1.48
N GLU A 297 6.89 -9.93 1.88
CA GLU A 297 5.87 -9.56 2.88
C GLU A 297 4.45 -9.94 2.45
N THR A 298 4.11 -9.70 1.17
CA THR A 298 2.81 -10.07 0.62
C THR A 298 2.66 -11.59 0.52
N ALA A 299 3.73 -12.29 0.16
CA ALA A 299 3.72 -13.75 0.14
C ALA A 299 3.52 -14.34 1.55
N VAL A 300 4.12 -13.74 2.59
CA VAL A 300 3.96 -14.18 3.99
C VAL A 300 2.55 -13.96 4.50
N THR A 301 1.99 -12.77 4.29
CA THR A 301 0.59 -12.48 4.66
C THR A 301 -0.38 -13.39 3.91
N THR A 302 -0.08 -13.72 2.65
CA THR A 302 -0.84 -14.70 1.86
C THR A 302 -0.75 -16.10 2.44
N LEU A 303 0.45 -16.57 2.81
CA LEU A 303 0.66 -17.86 3.45
C LEU A 303 -0.05 -17.96 4.79
N GLN A 304 0.05 -16.92 5.64
CA GLN A 304 -0.70 -16.85 6.89
C GLN A 304 -2.22 -16.96 6.67
N ALA A 305 -2.74 -16.31 5.63
CA ALA A 305 -4.14 -16.43 5.26
C ALA A 305 -4.50 -17.87 4.83
N ILE A 306 -3.67 -18.51 4.00
CA ILE A 306 -3.86 -19.91 3.58
C ILE A 306 -3.80 -20.86 4.79
N PHE A 307 -2.82 -20.68 5.67
CA PHE A 307 -2.66 -21.52 6.86
C PHE A 307 -3.82 -21.38 7.85
N SER A 308 -4.39 -20.18 7.98
CA SER A 308 -5.58 -19.95 8.80
C SER A 308 -6.84 -20.66 8.29
N MET A 309 -6.85 -21.05 7.00
CA MET A 309 -7.95 -21.76 6.37
C MET A 309 -7.78 -23.28 6.37
N ALA A 310 -6.58 -23.78 6.72
CA ALA A 310 -6.32 -25.21 6.74
C ALA A 310 -7.13 -25.90 7.84
N THR A 311 -7.79 -26.99 7.46
CA THR A 311 -8.64 -27.77 8.37
C THR A 311 -7.87 -28.82 9.16
N SER A 312 -6.74 -29.29 8.65
CA SER A 312 -5.88 -30.26 9.32
C SER A 312 -4.40 -29.86 9.25
N PRO A 313 -3.57 -30.30 10.23
CA PRO A 313 -2.11 -30.15 10.16
C PRO A 313 -1.50 -30.83 8.93
N ASP A 314 -2.06 -31.96 8.49
CA ASP A 314 -1.59 -32.72 7.32
C ASP A 314 -1.73 -31.90 6.02
N ASP A 315 -2.76 -31.06 5.90
CA ASP A 315 -2.94 -30.15 4.74
C ASP A 315 -1.79 -29.15 4.63
N LEU A 316 -1.16 -28.77 5.75
CA LEU A 316 -0.04 -27.84 5.80
C LEU A 316 1.29 -28.51 5.41
N LEU A 317 1.43 -29.80 5.71
CA LEU A 317 2.62 -30.60 5.41
C LEU A 317 2.63 -31.11 3.96
N GLN A 318 1.47 -31.59 3.47
CA GLN A 318 1.36 -32.18 2.12
C GLN A 318 1.52 -31.15 0.99
N ASN A 319 1.13 -29.90 1.22
CA ASN A 319 1.03 -28.88 0.17
C ASN A 319 2.26 -27.96 0.03
N GLY A 320 3.33 -28.20 0.81
CA GLY A 320 4.38 -27.19 1.01
C GLY A 320 5.83 -27.67 0.94
N VAL A 321 6.27 -28.50 1.89
CA VAL A 321 7.71 -28.76 2.08
C VAL A 321 7.98 -30.25 2.18
N ARG A 322 8.87 -30.75 1.32
CA ARG A 322 9.41 -32.10 1.40
C ARG A 322 10.70 -32.07 2.20
N LEU A 323 10.56 -32.27 3.51
CA LEU A 323 11.70 -32.38 4.41
C LEU A 323 12.30 -33.81 4.34
N ASP A 324 13.61 -33.92 4.45
CA ASP A 324 14.34 -35.18 4.54
C ASP A 324 14.29 -35.79 5.96
N GLU A 325 14.99 -36.90 6.18
CA GLU A 325 15.08 -37.56 7.50
C GLU A 325 15.67 -36.65 8.60
N ARG A 326 16.45 -35.63 8.20
CA ARG A 326 17.04 -34.63 9.10
C ARG A 326 16.14 -33.41 9.28
N LYS A 327 14.93 -33.42 8.74
CA LYS A 327 13.98 -32.30 8.71
C LYS A 327 14.54 -31.07 7.98
N LEU A 328 15.35 -31.29 6.94
CA LEU A 328 15.93 -30.26 6.08
C LEU A 328 15.40 -30.37 4.65
N ILE A 329 15.42 -29.26 3.94
CA ILE A 329 15.25 -29.26 2.48
C ILE A 329 16.63 -29.59 1.87
N PRO A 330 16.78 -30.59 1.00
CA PRO A 330 18.05 -30.84 0.32
C PRO A 330 18.52 -29.62 -0.48
N VAL A 331 19.83 -29.30 -0.43
CA VAL A 331 20.41 -28.09 -1.05
C VAL A 331 20.06 -27.98 -2.53
N ASP A 332 20.12 -29.09 -3.27
CA ASP A 332 19.81 -29.13 -4.71
C ASP A 332 18.33 -28.84 -5.04
N SER A 333 17.46 -28.88 -4.03
CA SER A 333 16.02 -28.65 -4.17
C SER A 333 15.56 -27.32 -3.55
N LEU A 334 16.48 -26.51 -3.00
CA LEU A 334 16.15 -25.21 -2.44
C LEU A 334 15.63 -24.25 -3.52
N THR A 335 14.51 -23.61 -3.22
CA THR A 335 13.90 -22.57 -4.05
C THR A 335 13.45 -21.43 -3.14
N CYS A 336 13.28 -20.22 -3.67
CA CYS A 336 12.80 -19.09 -2.87
C CYS A 336 11.42 -19.39 -2.26
N GLU A 337 10.57 -20.11 -2.99
CA GLU A 337 9.21 -20.44 -2.60
C GLU A 337 9.17 -21.45 -1.45
N ASN A 338 9.95 -22.53 -1.52
CA ASN A 338 9.90 -23.58 -0.49
C ASN A 338 10.54 -23.13 0.84
N VAL A 339 11.63 -22.36 0.79
CA VAL A 339 12.28 -21.84 2.00
C VAL A 339 11.42 -20.76 2.67
N LEU A 340 10.76 -19.91 1.88
CA LEU A 340 9.81 -18.93 2.40
C LEU A 340 8.60 -19.63 3.04
N TYR A 341 8.04 -20.64 2.35
CA TYR A 341 6.95 -21.44 2.89
C TYR A 341 7.35 -22.08 4.22
N TRP A 342 8.52 -22.72 4.26
CA TRP A 342 9.03 -23.38 5.45
C TRP A 342 9.16 -22.39 6.62
N ARG A 343 9.81 -21.25 6.40
CA ARG A 343 9.91 -20.18 7.41
C ARG A 343 8.55 -19.68 7.88
N ALA A 344 7.67 -19.33 6.95
CA ALA A 344 6.35 -18.79 7.29
C ALA A 344 5.49 -19.79 8.05
N LEU A 345 5.58 -21.09 7.72
CA LEU A 345 4.88 -22.15 8.42
C LEU A 345 5.42 -22.31 9.85
N CYS A 346 6.74 -22.36 10.03
CA CYS A 346 7.35 -22.43 11.37
C CYS A 346 6.95 -21.24 12.24
N GLU A 347 6.98 -20.01 11.71
CA GLU A 347 6.53 -18.80 12.43
C GLU A 347 5.05 -18.87 12.79
N PHE A 348 4.20 -19.30 11.85
CA PHE A 348 2.76 -19.43 12.06
C PHE A 348 2.43 -20.45 13.16
N VAL A 349 3.07 -21.61 13.12
CA VAL A 349 2.87 -22.69 14.09
C VAL A 349 3.41 -22.29 15.47
N LYS A 350 4.59 -21.66 15.53
CA LYS A 350 5.15 -21.12 16.78
C LYS A 350 4.23 -20.08 17.43
N ASN A 351 3.57 -19.23 16.62
CA ASN A 351 2.61 -18.24 17.11
C ASN A 351 1.31 -18.87 17.67
N LYS A 352 1.01 -20.15 17.40
CA LYS A 352 -0.09 -20.88 18.05
C LYS A 352 0.25 -21.37 19.47
N GLY A 353 1.50 -21.21 19.92
CA GLY A 353 1.93 -21.69 21.23
C GLY A 353 1.83 -23.20 21.36
N ASN A 354 1.34 -23.69 22.50
CA ASN A 354 1.31 -25.11 22.86
C ASN A 354 0.52 -25.98 21.84
N GLU A 355 -0.47 -25.43 21.13
CA GLU A 355 -1.22 -26.17 20.11
C GLU A 355 -0.38 -26.49 18.86
N GLY A 356 0.70 -25.73 18.65
CA GLY A 356 1.59 -25.88 17.51
C GLY A 356 2.87 -26.66 17.82
N GLU A 357 3.18 -26.94 19.08
CA GLU A 357 4.47 -27.50 19.50
C GLU A 357 4.78 -28.85 18.83
N GLU A 358 3.81 -29.77 18.83
CA GLU A 358 3.95 -31.09 18.18
C GLU A 358 4.23 -30.99 16.67
N LEU A 359 3.58 -30.05 15.99
CA LEU A 359 3.81 -29.80 14.55
C LEU A 359 5.15 -29.10 14.32
N LEU A 360 5.56 -28.22 15.24
CA LEU A 360 6.82 -27.50 15.15
C LEU A 360 8.01 -28.47 15.30
N GLU A 361 7.92 -29.45 16.20
CA GLU A 361 8.89 -30.53 16.34
C GLU A 361 9.05 -31.33 15.05
N GLN A 362 7.99 -31.54 14.27
CA GLN A 362 8.05 -32.24 12.99
C GLN A 362 8.70 -31.40 11.88
N LEU A 363 8.59 -30.07 11.97
CA LEU A 363 9.05 -29.12 10.96
C LEU A 363 10.48 -28.64 11.14
N LEU A 364 10.99 -28.63 12.37
CA LEU A 364 12.31 -28.08 12.68
C LEU A 364 13.36 -29.18 12.90
N PRO A 365 14.55 -29.04 12.28
CA PRO A 365 15.71 -29.89 12.58
C PRO A 365 16.30 -29.57 13.95
N GLU A 366 17.18 -30.46 14.43
CA GLU A 366 18.01 -30.18 15.59
C GLU A 366 18.92 -28.96 15.32
N ALA A 367 19.12 -28.11 16.33
CA ALA A 367 19.83 -26.84 16.19
C ALA A 367 21.27 -27.01 15.65
N ALA A 368 22.01 -28.04 16.09
CA ALA A 368 23.36 -28.32 15.61
C ALA A 368 23.39 -28.66 14.11
N ILE A 369 22.44 -29.50 13.67
CA ILE A 369 22.33 -29.91 12.27
C ILE A 369 21.98 -28.69 11.40
N PHE A 370 21.08 -27.84 11.88
CA PHE A 370 20.73 -26.60 11.17
C PHE A 370 21.89 -25.61 11.10
N ALA A 371 22.71 -25.51 12.15
CA ALA A 371 23.89 -24.64 12.17
C ALA A 371 24.88 -25.03 11.07
N GLU A 372 25.22 -26.31 10.98
CA GLU A 372 26.12 -26.83 9.94
C GLU A 372 25.53 -26.61 8.54
N TYR A 373 24.23 -26.87 8.39
CA TYR A 373 23.50 -26.64 7.15
C TYR A 373 23.58 -25.17 6.71
N LEU A 374 23.27 -24.23 7.61
CA LEU A 374 23.32 -22.79 7.37
C LEU A 374 24.74 -22.34 6.98
N TYR A 375 25.76 -22.79 7.73
CA TYR A 375 27.17 -22.49 7.42
C TYR A 375 27.55 -22.95 6.02
N SER A 376 27.22 -24.21 5.69
CA SER A 376 27.57 -24.81 4.40
C SER A 376 26.92 -24.05 3.23
N TYR A 377 25.66 -23.65 3.38
CA TYR A 377 24.93 -22.89 2.38
C TYR A 377 25.53 -21.49 2.17
N LEU A 378 25.72 -20.71 3.24
CA LEU A 378 26.25 -19.36 3.14
C LEU A 378 27.69 -19.31 2.63
N LYS A 379 28.50 -20.35 2.93
CA LYS A 379 29.83 -20.52 2.36
C LYS A 379 29.81 -20.81 0.86
N SER A 380 28.75 -21.43 0.36
CA SER A 380 28.58 -21.79 -1.06
C SER A 380 28.07 -20.65 -1.94
N ILE A 381 27.66 -19.51 -1.35
CA ILE A 381 27.17 -18.35 -2.11
C ILE A 381 28.26 -17.88 -3.09
N THR A 382 27.86 -17.75 -4.35
CA THR A 382 28.78 -17.46 -5.44
C THR A 382 29.26 -16.02 -5.37
N GLN A 383 30.56 -15.81 -5.60
CA GLN A 383 31.12 -14.47 -5.70
C GLN A 383 31.31 -14.06 -7.15
N LEU A 384 30.78 -12.88 -7.48
CA LEU A 384 30.95 -12.29 -8.79
C LEU A 384 32.12 -11.30 -8.78
N SER A 385 33.00 -11.42 -9.76
CA SER A 385 33.95 -10.35 -10.14
C SER A 385 33.20 -9.11 -10.65
N GLU A 386 33.89 -7.99 -10.80
CA GLU A 386 33.27 -6.77 -11.36
C GLU A 386 32.76 -6.98 -12.79
N GLU A 387 33.44 -7.80 -13.59
CA GLU A 387 33.04 -8.17 -14.94
C GLU A 387 31.81 -9.09 -14.94
N GLN A 388 31.77 -10.06 -14.02
CA GLN A 388 30.64 -11.00 -13.87
C GLN A 388 29.38 -10.32 -13.33
N ARG A 389 29.53 -9.24 -12.55
CA ARG A 389 28.41 -8.44 -12.07
C ARG A 389 27.68 -7.71 -13.20
N ALA A 390 28.33 -7.50 -14.34
CA ALA A 390 27.67 -6.94 -15.53
C ALA A 390 26.77 -7.97 -16.24
N ASP A 391 26.94 -9.26 -15.98
CA ASP A 391 26.05 -10.32 -16.47
C ASP A 391 24.83 -10.42 -15.56
N MET A 392 23.67 -10.00 -16.08
CA MET A 392 22.41 -9.96 -15.34
C MET A 392 22.00 -11.34 -14.83
N THR A 393 22.25 -12.41 -15.60
CA THR A 393 21.84 -13.77 -15.20
C THR A 393 22.66 -14.28 -14.03
N GLN A 394 23.95 -13.96 -13.97
CA GLN A 394 24.81 -14.32 -12.84
C GLN A 394 24.45 -13.50 -11.60
N LEU A 395 24.10 -12.22 -11.78
CA LEU A 395 23.64 -11.35 -10.70
C LEU A 395 22.34 -11.85 -10.09
N GLU A 396 21.34 -12.18 -10.91
CA GLU A 396 20.06 -12.76 -10.49
C GLU A 396 20.28 -14.06 -9.69
N MET A 397 21.15 -14.96 -10.17
CA MET A 397 21.47 -16.19 -9.46
C MET A 397 22.00 -15.92 -8.04
N VAL A 398 22.88 -14.94 -7.87
CA VAL A 398 23.41 -14.56 -6.55
C VAL A 398 22.35 -13.90 -5.69
N MET A 399 21.46 -13.06 -6.25
CA MET A 399 20.35 -12.47 -5.51
C MET A 399 19.39 -13.54 -4.97
N THR A 400 19.06 -14.55 -5.78
CA THR A 400 18.28 -15.72 -5.35
C THR A 400 18.98 -16.48 -4.22
N GLN A 401 20.31 -16.70 -4.31
CA GLN A 401 21.09 -17.33 -3.23
C GLN A 401 21.10 -16.48 -1.95
N GLU A 402 21.25 -15.16 -2.06
CA GLU A 402 21.17 -14.23 -0.94
C GLU A 402 19.79 -14.27 -0.28
N TYR A 403 18.72 -14.28 -1.07
CA TYR A 403 17.35 -14.37 -0.58
C TYR A 403 17.10 -15.66 0.19
N ILE A 404 17.50 -16.81 -0.38
CA ILE A 404 17.37 -18.10 0.32
C ILE A 404 18.17 -18.09 1.62
N GLY A 405 19.41 -17.58 1.58
CA GLY A 405 20.25 -17.40 2.77
C GLY A 405 19.56 -16.55 3.83
N GLN A 406 18.92 -15.44 3.44
CA GLN A 406 18.12 -14.59 4.32
C GLN A 406 16.96 -15.36 4.97
N GLN A 407 16.20 -16.16 4.21
CA GLN A 407 15.09 -16.93 4.77
C GLN A 407 15.58 -17.99 5.77
N LEU A 408 16.72 -18.65 5.49
CA LEU A 408 17.36 -19.59 6.41
C LEU A 408 17.87 -18.92 7.69
N ILE A 409 18.44 -17.71 7.61
CA ILE A 409 18.85 -16.93 8.79
C ILE A 409 17.64 -16.56 9.64
N LEU A 410 16.51 -16.20 9.03
CA LEU A 410 15.30 -15.87 9.77
C LEU A 410 14.68 -17.08 10.50
N LEU A 411 14.80 -18.28 9.93
CA LEU A 411 14.38 -19.55 10.56
C LEU A 411 15.07 -19.80 11.91
N VAL A 412 16.25 -19.25 12.16
CA VAL A 412 16.93 -19.32 13.47
C VAL A 412 16.03 -18.84 14.60
N GLY A 413 15.19 -17.83 14.34
CA GLY A 413 14.24 -17.33 15.34
C GLY A 413 13.13 -18.32 15.72
N CYS A 414 12.93 -19.39 14.94
CA CYS A 414 11.93 -20.43 15.22
C CYS A 414 12.49 -21.55 16.10
N LEU A 415 13.79 -21.81 16.07
CA LEU A 415 14.44 -22.88 16.82
C LEU A 415 14.25 -22.71 18.33
N ASP A 416 14.08 -23.83 19.04
CA ASP A 416 14.12 -23.84 20.49
C ASP A 416 15.57 -23.89 20.97
N ILE A 417 16.02 -22.76 21.51
CA ILE A 417 17.38 -22.57 22.03
C ILE A 417 17.36 -22.60 23.58
N SER A 418 16.24 -22.99 24.18
CA SER A 418 15.99 -22.87 25.63
C SER A 418 16.18 -24.15 26.44
N GLU A 419 16.38 -25.32 25.82
CA GLU A 419 16.56 -26.59 26.54
C GLU A 419 17.84 -26.62 27.42
N GLU A 420 17.78 -27.37 28.52
CA GLU A 420 18.82 -27.44 29.58
C GLU A 420 20.12 -28.16 29.16
N GLY A 421 20.13 -28.88 28.02
CA GLY A 421 21.35 -29.31 27.31
C GLY A 421 21.94 -28.22 26.39
N GLY A 422 21.32 -27.04 26.34
CA GLY A 422 21.46 -26.04 25.30
C GLY A 422 22.65 -25.10 25.41
N ARG A 423 23.49 -25.12 26.46
CA ARG A 423 24.65 -24.21 26.51
C ARG A 423 25.69 -24.54 25.44
N GLU A 424 25.96 -25.82 25.23
CA GLU A 424 26.89 -26.29 24.20
C GLU A 424 26.33 -26.06 22.79
N LEU A 425 25.02 -26.28 22.60
CA LEU A 425 24.32 -26.01 21.34
C LEU A 425 24.24 -24.51 21.03
N VAL A 426 23.98 -23.67 22.03
CA VAL A 426 24.04 -22.20 21.93
C VAL A 426 25.45 -21.75 21.57
N SER A 427 26.48 -22.30 22.24
CA SER A 427 27.88 -21.98 21.94
C SER A 427 28.21 -22.33 20.49
N LEU A 428 27.87 -23.55 20.05
CA LEU A 428 28.08 -23.99 18.69
C LEU A 428 27.38 -23.09 17.67
N PHE A 429 26.13 -22.69 17.93
CA PHE A 429 25.39 -21.83 17.03
C PHE A 429 25.99 -20.41 16.98
N LEU A 430 26.44 -19.89 18.13
CA LEU A 430 27.15 -18.61 18.21
C LEU A 430 28.50 -18.67 17.46
N GLU A 431 29.25 -19.77 17.60
CA GLU A 431 30.50 -20.02 16.88
C GLU A 431 30.25 -20.07 15.36
N VAL A 432 29.21 -20.78 14.91
CA VAL A 432 28.84 -20.81 13.49
C VAL A 432 28.48 -19.43 12.96
N LEU A 433 27.68 -18.65 13.70
CA LEU A 433 27.33 -17.27 13.29
C LEU A 433 28.56 -16.36 13.25
N GLN A 434 29.48 -16.51 14.21
CA GLN A 434 30.76 -15.81 14.19
C GLN A 434 31.57 -16.19 12.95
N ASP A 435 31.73 -17.48 12.66
CA ASP A 435 32.47 -17.96 11.50
C ASP A 435 31.88 -17.43 10.19
N ILE A 436 30.55 -17.41 10.06
CA ILE A 436 29.85 -16.81 8.91
C ILE A 436 30.18 -15.32 8.80
N LEU A 437 30.21 -14.59 9.92
CA LEU A 437 30.57 -13.17 9.94
C LEU A 437 32.08 -12.95 9.72
N LEU A 438 32.95 -13.92 9.97
CA LEU A 438 34.38 -13.84 9.67
C LEU A 438 34.69 -14.12 8.20
N LEU A 439 33.82 -14.85 7.49
CA LEU A 439 34.01 -15.12 6.06
C LEU A 439 34.20 -13.80 5.29
N PRO A 440 35.26 -13.65 4.47
CA PRO A 440 35.46 -12.42 3.69
C PRO A 440 34.34 -12.17 2.66
N ASN A 441 33.54 -13.20 2.40
CA ASN A 441 32.65 -13.31 1.27
C ASN A 441 31.16 -13.12 1.64
N THR A 442 30.86 -12.90 2.92
CA THR A 442 29.48 -12.72 3.39
C THR A 442 28.83 -11.50 2.71
N PRO A 443 27.70 -11.67 2.02
CA PRO A 443 26.97 -10.56 1.41
C PRO A 443 26.55 -9.50 2.44
N THR A 444 26.66 -8.23 2.08
CA THR A 444 26.34 -7.12 3.00
C THR A 444 24.87 -7.09 3.42
N SER A 445 23.97 -7.54 2.54
CA SER A 445 22.53 -7.71 2.77
C SER A 445 22.22 -8.60 3.98
N LEU A 446 23.05 -9.62 4.23
CA LEU A 446 22.82 -10.61 5.29
C LEU A 446 23.43 -10.22 6.64
N ILE A 447 24.40 -9.30 6.65
CA ILE A 447 25.18 -8.96 7.86
C ILE A 447 24.27 -8.43 8.98
N GLY A 448 23.36 -7.52 8.66
CA GLY A 448 22.44 -6.96 9.65
C GLY A 448 21.60 -8.06 10.32
N LEU A 449 21.04 -8.98 9.52
CA LEU A 449 20.23 -10.09 10.03
C LEU A 449 21.05 -11.09 10.85
N LEU A 450 22.26 -11.43 10.40
CA LEU A 450 23.16 -12.32 11.13
C LEU A 450 23.52 -11.75 12.50
N VAL A 451 23.85 -10.46 12.56
CA VAL A 451 24.14 -9.77 13.83
C VAL A 451 22.89 -9.69 14.70
N GLU A 452 21.71 -9.43 14.12
CA GLU A 452 20.45 -9.45 14.86
C GLU A 452 20.21 -10.80 15.53
N LYS A 453 20.42 -11.91 14.81
CA LYS A 453 20.27 -13.26 15.40
C LYS A 453 21.36 -13.58 16.41
N LEU A 454 22.61 -13.21 16.14
CA LEU A 454 23.72 -13.37 17.09
C LEU A 454 23.43 -12.66 18.43
N ILE A 455 23.01 -11.39 18.36
CA ILE A 455 22.72 -10.56 19.53
C ILE A 455 21.46 -11.06 20.25
N GLY A 456 20.44 -11.50 19.51
CA GLY A 456 19.19 -12.01 20.09
C GLY A 456 19.36 -13.29 20.92
N ILE A 457 20.37 -14.10 20.62
CA ILE A 457 20.73 -15.30 21.41
C ILE A 457 21.44 -14.91 22.72
N LEU A 458 22.25 -13.85 22.70
CA LEU A 458 23.00 -13.38 23.87
C LEU A 458 22.07 -12.64 24.85
N ARG A 459 22.16 -12.97 26.15
CA ARG A 459 21.34 -12.32 27.18
C ARG A 459 21.96 -11.03 27.72
N ASP A 460 23.28 -10.99 27.87
CA ASP A 460 24.02 -9.89 28.49
C ASP A 460 24.55 -8.88 27.47
N ASP A 461 24.35 -7.59 27.75
CA ASP A 461 24.79 -6.51 26.89
C ASP A 461 26.32 -6.36 26.87
N ALA A 462 27.05 -6.74 27.93
CA ALA A 462 28.52 -6.70 27.88
C ALA A 462 29.08 -7.76 26.96
N GLN A 463 28.54 -8.98 27.02
CA GLN A 463 28.89 -10.07 26.10
C GLN A 463 28.58 -9.71 24.64
N LYS A 464 27.41 -9.13 24.36
CA LYS A 464 27.04 -8.67 23.01
C LYS A 464 28.05 -7.68 22.43
N ILE A 465 28.44 -6.67 23.20
CA ILE A 465 29.42 -5.67 22.74
C ILE A 465 30.79 -6.32 22.50
N GLN A 466 31.25 -7.12 23.46
CA GLN A 466 32.56 -7.75 23.38
C GLN A 466 32.65 -8.66 22.15
N MET A 467 31.64 -9.51 21.95
CA MET A 467 31.56 -10.42 20.82
C MET A 467 31.60 -9.67 19.48
N VAL A 468 30.76 -8.65 19.30
CA VAL A 468 30.74 -7.89 18.04
C VAL A 468 32.03 -7.11 17.83
N ALA A 469 32.64 -6.56 18.90
CA ALA A 469 33.91 -5.86 18.81
C ALA A 469 35.07 -6.80 18.42
N GLU A 470 35.08 -8.03 18.94
CA GLU A 470 36.05 -9.07 18.57
C GLU A 470 35.91 -9.45 17.10
N ILE A 471 34.69 -9.74 16.63
CA ILE A 471 34.43 -10.04 15.21
C ILE A 471 34.87 -8.88 14.31
N ILE A 472 34.57 -7.63 14.70
CA ILE A 472 35.01 -6.44 13.94
C ILE A 472 36.53 -6.36 13.88
N SER A 473 37.22 -6.60 15.01
CA SER A 473 38.67 -6.62 15.09
C SER A 473 39.26 -7.69 14.17
N ASP A 474 38.71 -8.91 14.18
CA ASP A 474 39.23 -10.02 13.38
C ASP A 474 38.97 -9.82 11.87
N VAL A 475 37.84 -9.22 11.50
CA VAL A 475 37.52 -8.87 10.11
C VAL A 475 38.42 -7.73 9.60
N ARG A 476 38.69 -6.72 10.43
CA ARG A 476 39.47 -5.53 10.08
C ARG A 476 40.98 -5.78 10.14
N GLU A 477 41.44 -6.57 11.10
CA GLU A 477 42.85 -6.87 11.38
C GLU A 477 43.14 -8.38 11.28
N PRO A 478 42.86 -9.05 10.14
CA PRO A 478 43.12 -10.47 10.02
C PRO A 478 44.61 -10.78 10.18
N ILE A 479 44.88 -11.89 10.86
CA ILE A 479 46.25 -12.40 11.06
C ILE A 479 46.72 -13.02 9.75
N LEU A 480 47.68 -12.38 9.08
CA LEU A 480 48.27 -12.89 7.84
C LEU A 480 49.73 -13.33 8.09
N PRO A 481 50.13 -14.51 7.61
CA PRO A 481 51.53 -14.90 7.61
C PRO A 481 52.27 -14.08 6.54
N ILE A 482 53.10 -13.13 6.97
CA ILE A 482 53.96 -12.38 6.07
C ILE A 482 55.36 -13.01 6.13
N SER A 483 55.84 -13.53 5.01
CA SER A 483 57.26 -13.81 4.83
C SER A 483 58.01 -12.48 4.71
N GLU A 484 59.02 -12.22 5.55
CA GLU A 484 59.91 -11.07 5.36
C GLU A 484 60.38 -11.04 3.89
N PRO A 485 60.48 -9.85 3.26
CA PRO A 485 60.99 -9.76 1.90
C PRO A 485 62.41 -10.32 1.91
N VAL A 486 62.57 -11.52 1.33
CA VAL A 486 63.89 -12.11 1.10
C VAL A 486 64.67 -11.08 0.30
N ASP A 487 65.85 -10.67 0.78
CA ASP A 487 66.74 -9.77 0.05
C ASP A 487 66.88 -10.30 -1.39
N GLU A 488 66.36 -9.53 -2.36
CA GLU A 488 66.38 -9.88 -3.78
C GLU A 488 67.82 -10.20 -4.25
N ASN A 489 68.83 -9.59 -3.62
CA ASN A 489 70.23 -9.90 -3.90
C ASN A 489 70.63 -11.30 -3.41
N GLU A 490 70.13 -11.76 -2.27
CA GLU A 490 70.42 -13.08 -1.73
C GLU A 490 69.73 -14.18 -2.54
N LYS A 491 68.48 -13.95 -2.96
CA LYS A 491 67.72 -14.83 -3.86
C LYS A 491 68.40 -14.93 -5.23
N ARG A 492 68.83 -13.80 -5.79
CA ARG A 492 69.59 -13.74 -7.05
C ARG A 492 70.94 -14.45 -6.93
N ARG A 493 71.66 -14.30 -5.80
CA ARG A 493 72.94 -14.99 -5.54
C ARG A 493 72.79 -16.50 -5.43
N LYS A 494 71.72 -16.98 -4.78
CA LYS A 494 71.37 -18.42 -4.70
C LYS A 494 70.97 -18.97 -6.08
N GLN A 495 70.20 -18.24 -6.87
CA GLN A 495 69.86 -18.62 -8.25
C GLN A 495 71.08 -18.69 -9.17
N VAL A 496 72.00 -17.72 -9.07
CA VAL A 496 73.25 -17.71 -9.85
C VAL A 496 74.12 -18.92 -9.50
N LYS A 497 74.31 -19.24 -8.22
CA LYS A 497 75.04 -20.46 -7.80
C LYS A 497 74.41 -21.74 -8.32
N LEU A 498 73.07 -21.84 -8.30
CA LEU A 498 72.36 -23.00 -8.84
C LEU A 498 72.53 -23.13 -10.36
N ALA A 499 72.51 -22.00 -11.08
CA ALA A 499 72.75 -21.98 -12.52
C ALA A 499 74.20 -22.39 -12.85
N GLU A 500 75.18 -21.90 -12.09
CA GLU A 500 76.59 -22.26 -12.24
C GLU A 500 76.84 -23.76 -12.08
N VAL A 501 76.28 -24.37 -11.03
CA VAL A 501 76.39 -25.83 -10.81
C VAL A 501 75.69 -26.62 -11.94
N ARG A 502 74.56 -26.14 -12.47
CA ARG A 502 73.90 -26.79 -13.63
C ARG A 502 74.75 -26.74 -14.90
N VAL A 503 75.43 -25.62 -15.15
CA VAL A 503 76.34 -25.48 -16.30
C VAL A 503 77.51 -26.44 -16.15
N GLN A 504 78.13 -26.50 -14.96
CA GLN A 504 79.23 -27.44 -14.69
C GLN A 504 78.83 -28.91 -14.88
N ILE A 505 77.62 -29.30 -14.48
CA ILE A 505 77.09 -30.65 -14.75
C ILE A 505 76.96 -30.89 -16.25
N MET A 506 76.51 -29.90 -17.02
CA MET A 506 76.31 -30.04 -18.46
C MET A 506 77.64 -30.15 -19.21
N GLU A 507 78.63 -29.34 -18.84
CA GLU A 507 80.00 -29.41 -19.37
C GLU A 507 80.69 -30.73 -19.01
N ALA A 508 80.52 -31.20 -17.77
CA ALA A 508 81.05 -32.49 -17.33
C ALA A 508 80.38 -33.68 -18.05
N LYS A 509 79.07 -33.60 -18.33
CA LYS A 509 78.35 -34.61 -19.12
C LYS A 509 78.79 -34.63 -20.59
N GLN A 510 79.01 -33.46 -21.19
CA GLN A 510 79.50 -33.36 -22.56
C GLN A 510 80.92 -33.94 -22.69
N THR A 511 81.82 -33.56 -21.77
CA THR A 511 83.19 -34.11 -21.75
C THR A 511 83.22 -35.60 -21.44
N LEU A 512 82.30 -36.10 -20.63
CA LEU A 512 82.10 -37.54 -20.43
C LEU A 512 81.70 -38.25 -21.73
N GLU A 513 80.78 -37.68 -22.50
CA GLU A 513 80.33 -38.22 -23.79
C GLU A 513 81.47 -38.23 -24.83
N GLU A 514 82.30 -37.19 -24.85
CA GLU A 514 83.52 -37.11 -25.66
C GLU A 514 84.57 -38.17 -25.24
N CYS A 515 84.76 -38.40 -23.93
CA CYS A 515 85.66 -39.44 -23.41
C CYS A 515 85.17 -40.86 -23.74
N ILE A 516 83.85 -41.10 -23.68
CA ILE A 516 83.23 -42.38 -24.07
C ILE A 516 83.43 -42.63 -25.57
N SER A 517 83.25 -41.61 -26.41
CA SER A 517 83.52 -41.67 -27.85
C SER A 517 84.99 -42.01 -28.16
N CYS A 518 85.93 -41.48 -27.37
CA CYS A 518 87.37 -41.74 -27.49
C CYS A 518 87.86 -43.03 -26.82
N GLN A 519 86.98 -43.86 -26.23
CA GLN A 519 87.32 -45.07 -25.45
C GLN A 519 88.27 -44.85 -24.25
N ASP A 520 88.32 -43.63 -23.69
CA ASP A 520 89.08 -43.33 -22.47
C ASP A 520 88.22 -43.59 -21.23
N PHE A 521 88.14 -44.88 -20.85
CA PHE A 521 87.30 -45.33 -19.74
C PHE A 521 87.82 -44.94 -18.36
N SER A 522 89.12 -44.66 -18.23
CA SER A 522 89.72 -44.15 -16.99
C SER A 522 89.20 -42.76 -16.65
N ARG A 523 89.29 -41.84 -17.61
CA ARG A 523 88.87 -40.45 -17.43
C ARG A 523 87.35 -40.30 -17.38
N ALA A 524 86.63 -41.18 -18.08
CA ALA A 524 85.17 -41.27 -17.99
C ALA A 524 84.67 -41.68 -16.59
N ALA A 525 85.39 -42.56 -15.88
CA ALA A 525 85.03 -42.95 -14.51
C ALA A 525 85.16 -41.78 -13.52
N GLU A 526 86.28 -41.04 -13.60
CA GLU A 526 86.51 -39.85 -12.76
C GLU A 526 85.46 -38.74 -13.02
N LEU A 527 85.10 -38.52 -14.28
CA LEU A 527 84.05 -37.56 -14.65
C LEU A 527 82.66 -37.99 -14.14
N LYS A 528 82.37 -39.28 -14.11
CA LYS A 528 81.10 -39.81 -13.59
C LYS A 528 80.98 -39.62 -12.07
N ASP A 529 82.07 -39.79 -11.34
CA ASP A 529 82.13 -39.50 -9.90
C ASP A 529 81.97 -37.99 -9.63
N SER A 530 82.61 -37.14 -10.44
CA SER A 530 82.47 -35.69 -10.34
C SER A 530 81.05 -35.21 -10.66
N ILE A 531 80.39 -35.78 -11.67
CA ILE A 531 78.97 -35.49 -11.98
C ILE A 531 78.07 -35.89 -10.81
N SER A 532 78.33 -37.03 -10.18
CA SER A 532 77.53 -37.50 -9.03
C SER A 532 77.66 -36.54 -7.84
N GLN A 533 78.87 -36.03 -7.57
CA GLN A 533 79.12 -35.02 -6.53
C GLN A 533 78.44 -33.67 -6.85
N LEU A 534 78.48 -33.23 -8.12
CA LEU A 534 77.82 -32.00 -8.55
C LEU A 534 76.28 -32.14 -8.51
N GLU A 535 75.73 -33.33 -8.81
CA GLU A 535 74.31 -33.61 -8.68
C GLU A 535 73.86 -33.63 -7.21
N GLU A 536 74.70 -34.16 -6.31
CA GLU A 536 74.45 -34.11 -4.87
C GLU A 536 74.51 -32.68 -4.33
N LEU A 537 75.48 -31.88 -4.77
CA LEU A 537 75.58 -30.45 -4.46
C LEU A 537 74.38 -29.66 -5.01
N LYS A 538 73.91 -29.97 -6.22
CA LYS A 538 72.68 -29.39 -6.79
C LYS A 538 71.47 -29.70 -5.92
N ASN A 539 71.34 -30.94 -5.46
CA ASN A 539 70.22 -31.36 -4.63
C ASN A 539 70.28 -30.70 -3.25
N GLN A 540 71.47 -30.52 -2.67
CA GLN A 540 71.66 -29.74 -1.43
C GLN A 540 71.26 -28.27 -1.61
N LEU A 541 71.73 -27.60 -2.68
CA LEU A 541 71.37 -26.20 -2.97
C LEU A 541 69.88 -26.02 -3.27
N VAL A 542 69.22 -27.02 -3.87
CA VAL A 542 67.77 -27.02 -4.08
C VAL A 542 67.03 -27.21 -2.76
N LEU A 543 67.51 -28.08 -1.86
CA LEU A 543 66.94 -28.23 -0.52
C LEU A 543 67.08 -26.95 0.31
N GLU A 544 68.26 -26.32 0.31
CA GLU A 544 68.51 -25.03 0.96
C GLU A 544 67.67 -23.88 0.38
N ALA A 545 67.34 -23.94 -0.92
CA ALA A 545 66.43 -22.99 -1.56
C ALA A 545 64.94 -23.29 -1.30
N SER A 546 64.61 -24.50 -0.84
CA SER A 546 63.25 -24.98 -0.59
C SER A 546 62.88 -25.02 0.90
N GLN A 547 63.82 -24.74 1.80
CA GLN A 547 63.50 -24.54 3.21
C GLN A 547 62.56 -23.32 3.32
N PRO A 548 61.36 -23.46 3.92
CA PRO A 548 60.56 -22.30 4.29
C PRO A 548 61.41 -21.43 5.21
N ALA A 549 61.38 -20.12 5.01
CA ALA A 549 62.04 -19.22 5.94
C ALA A 549 61.50 -19.50 7.36
N ASP A 550 62.36 -19.96 8.27
CA ASP A 550 62.02 -20.32 9.66
C ASP A 550 61.54 -19.12 10.52
N ASN A 551 61.16 -18.00 9.91
CA ASN A 551 60.64 -16.81 10.58
C ASN A 551 59.36 -16.33 9.88
N ILE A 552 58.28 -17.12 9.96
CA ILE A 552 56.93 -16.62 9.69
C ILE A 552 56.55 -15.77 10.91
N LYS A 553 56.55 -14.44 10.76
CA LYS A 553 55.96 -13.55 11.76
C LYS A 553 54.50 -13.35 11.39
N GLU A 554 53.62 -13.72 12.30
CA GLU A 554 52.21 -13.36 12.23
C GLU A 554 52.08 -11.86 12.50
N GLN A 555 51.57 -11.11 11.52
CA GLN A 555 51.32 -9.68 11.68
C GLN A 555 49.87 -9.37 11.31
N ARG A 556 49.21 -8.57 12.15
CA ARG A 556 47.88 -8.02 11.88
C ARG A 556 47.99 -6.98 10.78
N VAL A 557 47.22 -7.15 9.71
CA VAL A 557 47.14 -6.18 8.60
C VAL A 557 45.79 -5.49 8.66
N GLU A 558 45.80 -4.17 8.84
CA GLU A 558 44.58 -3.38 8.86
C GLU A 558 44.00 -3.23 7.43
N LYS A 559 42.78 -3.71 7.23
CA LYS A 559 42.02 -3.57 5.99
C LYS A 559 41.18 -2.29 6.03
N SER A 560 41.35 -1.45 5.02
CA SER A 560 40.58 -0.21 4.83
C SER A 560 39.76 -0.20 3.53
N ASP A 561 39.55 -1.37 2.91
CA ASP A 561 38.76 -1.46 1.70
C ASP A 561 37.26 -1.19 1.98
N PRO A 562 36.51 -0.59 1.04
CA PRO A 562 35.12 -0.21 1.30
C PRO A 562 34.19 -1.38 1.66
N LYS A 563 34.43 -2.59 1.15
CA LYS A 563 33.57 -3.76 1.44
C LYS A 563 33.75 -4.21 2.89
N THR A 564 34.99 -4.33 3.36
CA THR A 564 35.31 -4.65 4.75
C THR A 564 34.78 -3.57 5.70
N LEU A 565 35.01 -2.28 5.39
CA LEU A 565 34.51 -1.18 6.22
C LEU A 565 32.98 -1.17 6.32
N LEU A 566 32.28 -1.40 5.19
CA LEU A 566 30.82 -1.46 5.17
C LEU A 566 30.30 -2.62 6.02
N LYS A 567 30.96 -3.78 5.96
CA LYS A 567 30.67 -4.94 6.81
C LYS A 567 30.82 -4.59 8.29
N CYS A 568 31.97 -4.06 8.70
CA CYS A 568 32.21 -3.64 10.09
C CYS A 568 31.20 -2.59 10.58
N LEU A 569 30.92 -1.56 9.77
CA LEU A 569 29.96 -0.51 10.11
C LEU A 569 28.53 -1.06 10.21
N THR A 570 28.14 -2.00 9.34
CA THR A 570 26.81 -2.63 9.42
C THR A 570 26.66 -3.42 10.72
N MET A 571 27.70 -4.15 11.14
CA MET A 571 27.72 -4.83 12.44
C MET A 571 27.61 -3.84 13.61
N CYS A 572 28.37 -2.74 13.57
CA CYS A 572 28.24 -1.65 14.54
C CYS A 572 26.82 -1.07 14.58
N ALA A 573 26.24 -0.74 13.42
CA ALA A 573 24.90 -0.16 13.35
C ALA A 573 23.86 -1.05 14.04
N GLU A 574 23.90 -2.35 13.78
CA GLU A 574 22.96 -3.30 14.38
C GLU A 574 23.19 -3.48 15.88
N LEU A 575 24.46 -3.50 16.32
CA LEU A 575 24.81 -3.48 17.74
C LEU A 575 24.20 -2.27 18.44
N PHE A 576 24.44 -1.04 17.95
CA PHE A 576 23.92 0.16 18.59
C PHE A 576 22.38 0.25 18.58
N LYS A 577 21.70 -0.30 17.57
CA LYS A 577 20.22 -0.31 17.51
C LYS A 577 19.60 -1.17 18.59
N GLN A 578 20.21 -2.32 18.91
CA GLN A 578 19.65 -3.27 19.87
C GLN A 578 20.06 -3.02 21.32
N MET A 579 21.13 -2.25 21.52
CA MET A 579 21.59 -1.90 22.87
C MET A 579 20.56 -1.04 23.61
N ASN A 580 20.45 -1.27 24.92
CA ASN A 580 19.59 -0.44 25.76
C ASN A 580 20.22 0.93 25.99
N ILE A 581 19.53 1.99 25.55
CA ILE A 581 19.95 3.39 25.69
C ILE A 581 20.31 3.76 27.14
N LYS A 582 19.67 3.16 28.14
CA LYS A 582 19.93 3.45 29.56
C LYS A 582 21.33 3.06 30.04
N ARG A 583 22.03 2.18 29.32
CA ARG A 583 23.37 1.72 29.67
C ARG A 583 24.44 2.79 29.44
N GLY A 584 24.24 3.63 28.43
CA GLY A 584 25.26 4.57 27.97
C GLY A 584 26.38 3.92 27.17
N ILE A 585 27.36 4.74 26.78
CA ILE A 585 28.54 4.32 26.00
C ILE A 585 29.60 3.72 26.94
N CYS A 586 30.02 2.48 26.68
CA CYS A 586 31.14 1.86 27.38
C CYS A 586 32.49 2.12 26.64
N PRO A 587 33.65 1.85 27.28
CA PRO A 587 34.96 2.07 26.66
C PRO A 587 35.14 1.34 25.32
N THR A 588 34.66 0.11 25.20
CA THR A 588 34.73 -0.67 23.95
C THR A 588 33.91 -0.02 22.83
N MET A 589 32.72 0.48 23.13
CA MET A 589 31.91 1.24 22.16
C MET A 589 32.59 2.54 21.76
N ASN A 590 33.20 3.25 22.71
CA ASN A 590 33.94 4.47 22.41
C ASN A 590 35.15 4.19 21.49
N ALA A 591 35.86 3.09 21.72
CA ALA A 591 36.94 2.65 20.84
C ALA A 591 36.44 2.35 19.41
N LEU A 592 35.27 1.72 19.26
CA LEU A 592 34.64 1.51 17.94
C LEU A 592 34.22 2.84 17.29
N ILE A 593 33.72 3.80 18.06
CA ILE A 593 33.36 5.13 17.56
C ILE A 593 34.59 5.86 17.02
N GLU A 594 35.65 5.93 17.80
CA GLU A 594 36.88 6.64 17.44
C GLU A 594 37.66 5.95 16.31
N SER A 595 37.76 4.62 16.34
CA SER A 595 38.60 3.88 15.39
C SER A 595 37.92 3.55 14.06
N LEU A 596 36.58 3.46 14.01
CA LEU A 596 35.83 3.00 12.83
C LEU A 596 34.77 4.01 12.37
N ILE A 597 33.91 4.51 13.26
CA ILE A 597 32.77 5.35 12.87
C ILE A 597 33.23 6.73 12.42
N LEU A 598 34.02 7.45 13.23
CA LEU A 598 34.47 8.80 12.89
C LEU A 598 35.32 8.86 11.61
N PRO A 599 36.29 7.95 11.37
CA PRO A 599 36.98 7.86 10.10
C PRO A 599 36.03 7.53 8.94
N GLY A 600 35.01 6.70 9.19
CA GLY A 600 34.00 6.32 8.19
C GLY A 600 33.17 7.50 7.67
N VAL A 601 32.89 8.50 8.50
CA VAL A 601 32.12 9.72 8.11
C VAL A 601 32.87 10.55 7.07
N SER A 602 34.20 10.53 7.10
CA SER A 602 35.05 11.29 6.16
C SER A 602 35.54 10.45 4.98
N ASN A 603 35.03 9.22 4.80
CA ASN A 603 35.49 8.30 3.77
C ASN A 603 35.11 8.78 2.36
N PRO A 604 35.94 8.59 1.31
CA PRO A 604 35.55 8.98 -0.05
C PRO A 604 34.36 8.18 -0.61
N ASN A 605 34.11 6.96 -0.12
CA ASN A 605 33.02 6.13 -0.60
C ASN A 605 31.68 6.53 0.05
N PRO A 606 30.65 6.94 -0.73
CA PRO A 606 29.36 7.38 -0.20
C PRO A 606 28.61 6.31 0.61
N ALA A 607 28.74 5.03 0.25
CA ALA A 607 28.07 3.94 0.97
C ALA A 607 28.67 3.75 2.37
N VAL A 608 29.99 3.87 2.49
CA VAL A 608 30.70 3.81 3.78
C VAL A 608 30.33 5.02 4.64
N ARG A 609 30.34 6.23 4.06
CA ARG A 609 29.89 7.44 4.76
C ARG A 609 28.47 7.33 5.26
N ASN A 610 27.54 6.88 4.42
CA ASN A 610 26.15 6.73 4.78
C ASN A 610 25.96 5.80 6.00
N MET A 611 26.62 4.64 5.99
CA MET A 611 26.53 3.71 7.12
C MET A 611 27.20 4.28 8.38
N ALA A 612 28.34 4.98 8.24
CA ALA A 612 29.00 5.64 9.35
C ALA A 612 28.14 6.74 9.99
N VAL A 613 27.41 7.51 9.18
CA VAL A 613 26.45 8.52 9.68
C VAL A 613 25.29 7.85 10.42
N ILE A 614 24.77 6.73 9.93
CA ILE A 614 23.76 5.93 10.64
C ILE A 614 24.33 5.47 11.99
N CYS A 615 25.53 4.87 12.00
CA CYS A 615 26.18 4.44 13.24
C CYS A 615 26.38 5.60 14.23
N LEU A 616 26.86 6.75 13.76
CA LEU A 616 27.10 7.93 14.60
C LEU A 616 25.78 8.45 15.19
N GLY A 617 24.74 8.55 14.37
CA GLY A 617 23.41 8.97 14.78
C GLY A 617 22.80 8.04 15.83
N THR A 618 22.89 6.72 15.62
CA THR A 618 22.41 5.73 16.59
C THR A 618 23.26 5.71 17.86
N ALA A 619 24.59 5.78 17.76
CA ALA A 619 25.49 5.83 18.90
C ALA A 619 25.23 7.07 19.77
N ALA A 620 24.98 8.22 19.16
CA ALA A 620 24.65 9.46 19.86
C ALA A 620 23.36 9.35 20.69
N LEU A 621 22.42 8.44 20.38
CA LEU A 621 21.22 8.23 21.20
C LEU A 621 21.57 7.65 22.59
N HIS A 622 22.71 6.99 22.73
CA HIS A 622 23.15 6.39 23.98
C HIS A 622 23.83 7.37 24.94
N SER A 623 24.29 8.53 24.46
CA SER A 623 24.98 9.51 25.31
C SER A 623 24.67 10.94 24.87
N LYS A 624 24.14 11.74 25.81
CA LYS A 624 23.89 13.16 25.60
C LYS A 624 25.19 13.93 25.29
N ASP A 625 26.31 13.57 25.92
CA ASP A 625 27.60 14.21 25.65
C ASP A 625 28.10 13.93 24.24
N LEU A 626 27.89 12.70 23.76
CA LEU A 626 28.25 12.30 22.40
C LEU A 626 27.34 13.02 21.37
N ALA A 627 26.04 13.11 21.66
CA ALA A 627 25.11 13.89 20.86
C ALA A 627 25.54 15.37 20.79
N ASN A 628 25.88 15.99 21.91
CA ASN A 628 26.36 17.38 21.97
C ASN A 628 27.61 17.60 21.12
N THR A 629 28.55 16.66 21.20
CA THR A 629 29.85 16.75 20.51
C THR A 629 29.69 16.65 18.99
N HIS A 630 28.79 15.79 18.51
CA HIS A 630 28.63 15.51 17.08
C HIS A 630 27.40 16.16 16.43
N LEU A 631 26.59 16.92 17.16
CA LEU A 631 25.40 17.60 16.63
C LEU A 631 25.74 18.52 15.45
N VAL A 632 26.79 19.34 15.60
CA VAL A 632 27.23 20.27 14.54
C VAL A 632 27.70 19.52 13.30
N LEU A 633 28.39 18.39 13.48
CA LEU A 633 28.82 17.53 12.39
C LEU A 633 27.61 16.96 11.63
N LEU A 634 26.60 16.44 12.35
CA LEU A 634 25.36 15.96 11.73
C LEU A 634 24.64 17.07 10.96
N LEU A 635 24.60 18.29 11.48
CA LEU A 635 24.02 19.44 10.79
C LEU A 635 24.75 19.78 9.48
N GLN A 636 26.08 19.78 9.49
CA GLN A 636 26.90 20.01 8.30
C GLN A 636 26.65 18.94 7.23
N ILE A 637 26.63 17.67 7.62
CA ILE A 637 26.36 16.55 6.72
C ILE A 637 24.98 16.68 6.09
N THR A 638 23.98 17.06 6.89
CA THR A 638 22.60 17.24 6.42
C THR A 638 22.48 18.35 5.36
N GLN A 639 23.33 19.37 5.41
CA GLN A 639 23.32 20.50 4.47
C GLN A 639 24.15 20.25 3.20
N LEU A 640 25.30 19.59 3.33
CA LEU A 640 26.35 19.62 2.29
C LEU A 640 26.54 18.30 1.52
N ASP A 641 26.11 17.17 2.07
CA ASP A 641 26.44 15.85 1.50
C ASP A 641 25.51 15.41 0.35
N GLU A 642 25.69 14.19 -0.16
CA GLU A 642 24.80 13.59 -1.15
C GLU A 642 23.37 13.35 -0.58
N PRO A 643 22.31 13.41 -1.42
CA PRO A 643 20.92 13.32 -0.96
C PRO A 643 20.62 12.16 0.00
N LYS A 644 21.12 10.96 -0.28
CA LYS A 644 20.90 9.77 0.56
C LYS A 644 21.53 9.93 1.96
N ILE A 645 22.75 10.47 2.03
CA ILE A 645 23.47 10.70 3.28
C ILE A 645 22.80 11.83 4.07
N ARG A 646 22.36 12.89 3.38
CA ARG A 646 21.59 13.99 3.98
C ARG A 646 20.32 13.49 4.66
N ILE A 647 19.59 12.56 4.03
CA ILE A 647 18.39 11.95 4.62
C ILE A 647 18.73 11.14 5.86
N SER A 648 19.79 10.31 5.83
CA SER A 648 20.25 9.57 7.01
C SER A 648 20.69 10.50 8.15
N ALA A 649 21.39 11.58 7.85
CA ALA A 649 21.79 12.59 8.82
C ALA A 649 20.59 13.36 9.40
N LEU A 650 19.60 13.69 8.56
CA LEU A 650 18.36 14.34 8.99
C LEU A 650 17.56 13.45 9.95
N ARG A 651 17.43 12.16 9.65
CA ARG A 651 16.77 11.18 10.55
C ARG A 651 17.49 11.11 11.89
N ALA A 652 18.82 10.97 11.86
CA ALA A 652 19.63 10.97 13.07
C ALA A 652 19.41 12.26 13.89
N LEU A 653 19.42 13.43 13.24
CA LEU A 653 19.18 14.71 13.88
C LEU A 653 17.79 14.78 14.52
N ILE A 654 16.74 14.38 13.80
CA ILE A 654 15.36 14.37 14.33
C ILE A 654 15.26 13.45 15.54
N ASP A 655 15.86 12.25 15.49
CA ASP A 655 15.84 11.30 16.60
C ASP A 655 16.55 11.87 17.84
N GLN A 656 17.67 12.58 17.65
CA GLN A 656 18.35 13.30 18.74
C GLN A 656 17.45 14.38 19.35
N LEU A 657 16.78 15.18 18.52
CA LEU A 657 15.87 16.23 18.97
C LEU A 657 14.63 15.66 19.69
N LEU A 658 14.13 14.49 19.26
CA LEU A 658 13.02 13.81 19.91
C LEU A 658 13.39 13.30 21.30
N LEU A 659 14.60 12.72 21.44
CA LEU A 659 15.09 12.19 22.71
C LEU A 659 15.51 13.29 23.68
N ASN A 660 16.38 14.19 23.24
CA ASN A 660 17.07 15.17 24.09
C ASN A 660 16.41 16.57 24.12
N GLY A 661 15.47 16.85 23.22
CA GLY A 661 14.84 18.17 23.06
C GLY A 661 15.66 19.14 22.19
N LEU A 662 15.29 20.42 22.15
CA LEU A 662 16.05 21.45 21.42
C LEU A 662 17.24 22.01 22.22
N ASN A 663 17.23 21.84 23.54
CA ASN A 663 18.21 22.39 24.48
C ASN A 663 19.45 21.48 24.66
N ILE A 664 19.78 20.68 23.65
CA ILE A 664 20.87 19.70 23.67
C ILE A 664 22.19 20.36 24.12
N LEU A 665 22.47 21.55 23.58
CA LEU A 665 23.69 22.31 23.84
C LEU A 665 23.70 23.11 25.15
N GLN A 666 22.57 23.24 25.87
CA GLN A 666 22.46 24.12 27.05
C GLN A 666 23.07 23.51 28.34
N ASP A 667 23.31 22.20 28.38
CA ASP A 667 23.75 21.48 29.58
C ASP A 667 25.27 21.19 29.61
N LYS A 668 26.14 22.08 29.13
CA LYS A 668 27.58 21.94 29.41
C LYS A 668 27.85 22.33 30.87
N PRO A 669 28.47 21.49 31.72
CA PRO A 669 29.00 21.95 32.99
C PRO A 669 30.13 22.93 32.71
N ALA A 670 29.99 24.16 33.21
CA ALA A 670 31.02 25.18 33.08
C ALA A 670 32.37 24.63 33.60
N PRO A 671 33.49 24.81 32.87
CA PRO A 671 34.80 24.52 33.42
C PRO A 671 35.01 25.45 34.61
N VAL A 672 35.25 24.86 35.79
CA VAL A 672 35.63 25.58 37.00
C VAL A 672 36.99 26.22 36.76
N SER A 673 36.97 27.44 36.22
CA SER A 673 38.13 28.31 36.11
C SER A 673 37.99 29.35 37.21
N GLN A 674 38.71 29.13 38.31
CA GLN A 674 39.01 30.20 39.25
C GLN A 674 39.91 31.20 38.52
N ASP A 675 39.36 32.34 38.13
CA ASP A 675 39.88 33.67 38.46
C ASP A 675 39.38 34.75 37.49
N ASP A 676 38.91 35.84 38.11
CA ASP A 676 38.83 37.23 37.67
C ASP A 676 37.94 37.70 36.49
N SER A 677 36.80 38.27 36.90
CA SER A 677 36.48 39.70 36.69
C SER A 677 36.52 40.28 35.26
N ASN A 678 35.60 39.88 34.38
CA ASN A 678 34.80 40.81 33.56
C ASN A 678 33.68 40.04 32.84
N GLY A 679 32.44 40.29 33.22
CA GLY A 679 31.27 39.65 32.61
C GLY A 679 30.99 40.18 31.20
N GLN A 680 31.09 39.31 30.20
CA GLN A 680 30.44 39.46 28.91
C GLN A 680 29.47 38.29 28.66
N PRO A 681 28.24 38.54 28.18
CA PRO A 681 27.26 37.52 27.84
C PRO A 681 27.47 36.99 26.40
N GLU A 682 28.65 36.49 26.06
CA GLU A 682 28.92 36.00 24.69
C GLU A 682 28.43 34.55 24.46
N HIS A 683 28.47 33.68 25.48
CA HIS A 683 28.08 32.26 25.30
C HIS A 683 26.57 32.01 25.09
N GLN A 684 25.68 32.82 25.69
CA GLN A 684 24.22 32.65 25.48
C GLN A 684 23.76 33.03 24.07
N ALA A 685 24.49 33.93 23.38
CA ALA A 685 24.12 34.40 22.04
C ALA A 685 24.44 33.37 20.94
N GLU A 686 25.52 32.60 21.07
CA GLU A 686 25.88 31.55 20.10
C GLU A 686 24.92 30.33 20.18
N GLU A 687 24.39 30.05 21.37
CA GLU A 687 23.50 28.92 21.66
C GLU A 687 22.09 29.13 21.10
N GLU A 688 21.50 30.33 21.29
CA GLU A 688 20.25 30.72 20.62
C GLU A 688 20.41 30.71 19.08
N GLY A 689 21.59 31.11 18.58
CA GLY A 689 21.94 31.07 17.17
C GLY A 689 21.87 29.65 16.57
N THR A 690 22.29 28.64 17.32
CA THR A 690 22.30 27.25 16.83
C THR A 690 20.89 26.67 16.73
N ILE A 691 20.03 26.89 17.73
CA ILE A 691 18.62 26.46 17.69
C ILE A 691 17.89 27.15 16.53
N GLN A 692 18.10 28.46 16.37
CA GLN A 692 17.50 29.21 15.27
C GLN A 692 18.01 28.75 13.90
N SER A 693 19.28 28.35 13.81
CA SER A 693 19.86 27.74 12.60
C SER A 693 19.22 26.40 12.26
N ILE A 694 19.01 25.51 13.26
CA ILE A 694 18.32 24.23 13.07
C ILE A 694 16.89 24.45 12.57
N LEU A 695 16.13 25.33 13.23
CA LEU A 695 14.75 25.62 12.84
C LEU A 695 14.67 26.25 11.45
N LYS A 696 15.63 27.12 11.10
CA LYS A 696 15.73 27.71 9.77
C LYS A 696 16.05 26.66 8.71
N MET A 697 16.99 25.76 8.98
CA MET A 697 17.35 24.66 8.08
C MET A 697 16.16 23.71 7.84
N LEU A 698 15.48 23.26 8.91
CA LEU A 698 14.29 22.41 8.78
C LEU A 698 13.18 23.15 8.03
N SER A 699 13.07 24.47 8.26
CA SER A 699 12.15 25.32 7.51
C SER A 699 12.49 25.34 6.02
N GLU A 700 13.76 25.50 5.62
CA GLU A 700 14.19 25.50 4.21
C GLU A 700 13.96 24.14 3.53
N PHE A 701 14.14 23.03 4.24
CA PHE A 701 13.93 21.69 3.65
C PHE A 701 12.47 21.34 3.34
N LEU A 702 11.51 22.03 3.94
CA LEU A 702 10.10 21.91 3.54
C LEU A 702 9.87 22.40 2.10
N ASP A 703 10.73 23.29 1.59
CA ASP A 703 10.68 23.81 0.22
C ASP A 703 11.69 23.11 -0.71
N SER A 704 12.31 22.02 -0.26
CA SER A 704 13.26 21.24 -1.05
C SER A 704 12.59 20.62 -2.27
N GLU A 705 13.29 20.56 -3.41
CA GLU A 705 12.84 19.82 -4.60
C GLU A 705 12.88 18.29 -4.38
N ILE A 706 13.78 17.82 -3.51
CA ILE A 706 13.93 16.40 -3.19
C ILE A 706 12.76 15.93 -2.32
N CYS A 707 11.86 15.13 -2.91
CA CYS A 707 10.65 14.58 -2.28
C CYS A 707 10.94 13.89 -0.94
N GLU A 708 11.95 13.01 -0.90
CA GLU A 708 12.30 12.28 0.33
C GLU A 708 12.76 13.22 1.45
N LEU A 709 13.60 14.21 1.14
CA LEU A 709 14.06 15.17 2.15
C LEU A 709 12.92 16.01 2.69
N ARG A 710 12.02 16.46 1.81
CA ARG A 710 10.82 17.22 2.16
C ARG A 710 9.89 16.40 3.06
N THR A 711 9.66 15.14 2.71
CA THR A 711 8.81 14.20 3.46
C THR A 711 9.38 13.89 4.85
N GLU A 712 10.67 13.55 4.95
CA GLU A 712 11.33 13.26 6.22
C GLU A 712 11.37 14.49 7.14
N THR A 713 11.54 15.69 6.56
CA THR A 713 11.48 16.94 7.32
C THR A 713 10.08 17.21 7.85
N ALA A 714 9.05 17.08 7.01
CA ALA A 714 7.66 17.28 7.39
C ALA A 714 7.22 16.28 8.48
N GLU A 715 7.58 15.01 8.33
CA GLU A 715 7.33 13.96 9.32
C GLU A 715 8.10 14.23 10.63
N GLY A 716 9.36 14.65 10.54
CA GLY A 716 10.18 15.01 11.70
C GLY A 716 9.61 16.17 12.51
N LEU A 717 9.20 17.25 11.83
CA LEU A 717 8.55 18.40 12.47
C LEU A 717 7.22 18.02 13.09
N ALA A 718 6.42 17.19 12.41
CA ALA A 718 5.17 16.65 12.94
C ALA A 718 5.41 15.85 14.23
N LYS A 719 6.41 14.96 14.25
CA LYS A 719 6.81 14.19 15.45
C LYS A 719 7.27 15.11 16.59
N LEU A 720 8.13 16.09 16.30
CA LEU A 720 8.64 17.04 17.30
C LEU A 720 7.53 17.88 17.92
N MET A 721 6.57 18.34 17.10
CA MET A 721 5.38 19.04 17.58
C MET A 721 4.49 18.14 18.42
N TYR A 722 4.19 16.92 17.93
CA TYR A 722 3.32 15.97 18.62
C TYR A 722 3.86 15.56 19.99
N CYS A 723 5.18 15.35 20.10
CA CYS A 723 5.85 15.05 21.36
C CYS A 723 6.06 16.29 22.26
N GLY A 724 5.59 17.47 21.87
CA GLY A 724 5.71 18.70 22.67
C GLY A 724 7.14 19.25 22.76
N ARG A 725 8.02 18.87 21.83
CA ARG A 725 9.41 19.39 21.76
C ARG A 725 9.49 20.75 21.05
N ILE A 726 8.56 21.00 20.14
CA ILE A 726 8.44 22.26 19.39
C ILE A 726 7.00 22.76 19.49
N LEU A 727 6.82 24.02 19.87
CA LEU A 727 5.55 24.73 19.77
C LEU A 727 5.78 25.96 18.88
N SER A 728 5.31 25.92 17.63
CA SER A 728 5.50 27.00 16.68
C SER A 728 4.32 27.13 15.71
N PRO A 729 3.44 28.12 15.91
CA PRO A 729 2.32 28.39 15.00
C PRO A 729 2.79 28.69 13.57
N LYS A 730 3.97 29.30 13.41
CA LYS A 730 4.55 29.59 12.09
C LYS A 730 4.91 28.33 11.32
N LEU A 731 5.55 27.36 11.97
CA LEU A 731 5.89 26.09 11.34
C LEU A 731 4.63 25.27 11.07
N LEU A 732 3.64 25.29 11.98
CA LEU A 732 2.37 24.62 11.78
C LEU A 732 1.62 25.19 10.57
N SER A 733 1.59 26.51 10.43
CA SER A 733 1.06 27.20 9.25
C SER A 733 1.73 26.71 7.96
N ARG A 734 3.07 26.59 7.95
CA ARG A 734 3.81 26.07 6.79
C ARG A 734 3.51 24.60 6.49
N LEU A 735 3.34 23.74 7.51
CA LEU A 735 2.94 22.35 7.30
C LEU A 735 1.53 22.24 6.71
N VAL A 736 0.58 23.07 7.17
CA VAL A 736 -0.77 23.10 6.60
C VAL A 736 -0.74 23.59 5.15
N LEU A 737 0.02 24.66 4.85
CA LEU A 737 0.20 25.14 3.47
C LEU A 737 0.84 24.06 2.59
N LEU A 738 1.86 23.36 3.10
CA LEU A 738 2.53 22.29 2.37
C LEU A 738 1.60 21.10 2.07
N TRP A 739 0.68 20.80 2.99
CA TRP A 739 -0.32 19.76 2.82
C TRP A 739 -1.32 20.08 1.69
N TYR A 740 -1.74 21.34 1.60
CA TYR A 740 -2.65 21.82 0.55
C TYR A 740 -1.94 22.22 -0.75
N ASN A 741 -0.62 22.35 -0.76
CA ASN A 741 0.14 22.78 -1.93
C ASN A 741 0.01 21.73 -3.05
N PRO A 742 -0.42 22.10 -4.28
CA PRO A 742 -0.49 21.18 -5.42
C PRO A 742 0.83 20.46 -5.73
N VAL A 743 1.98 21.07 -5.43
CA VAL A 743 3.31 20.46 -5.66
C VAL A 743 3.50 19.15 -4.87
N THR A 744 2.80 18.97 -3.76
CA THR A 744 2.89 17.74 -2.93
C THR A 744 1.82 16.71 -3.27
N GLU A 745 1.08 16.84 -4.37
CA GLU A 745 0.00 15.92 -4.75
C GLU A 745 0.48 14.49 -4.93
N ASP A 746 1.63 14.32 -5.57
CA ASP A 746 2.27 13.01 -5.77
C ASP A 746 2.99 12.50 -4.52
N ASP A 747 3.24 13.36 -3.50
CA ASP A 747 3.92 12.99 -2.25
C ASP A 747 2.95 12.31 -1.27
N GLN A 748 2.46 11.12 -1.62
CA GLN A 748 1.43 10.43 -0.85
C GLN A 748 1.82 10.19 0.62
N ARG A 749 3.08 9.81 0.90
CA ARG A 749 3.57 9.60 2.27
C ARG A 749 3.50 10.90 3.10
N LEU A 750 3.92 12.03 2.52
CA LEU A 750 3.86 13.33 3.17
C LEU A 750 2.42 13.72 3.49
N ARG A 751 1.52 13.64 2.49
CA ARG A 751 0.12 14.04 2.66
C ARG A 751 -0.62 13.17 3.67
N HIS A 752 -0.40 11.85 3.66
CA HIS A 752 -0.97 10.96 4.67
C HIS A 752 -0.41 11.25 6.07
N CYS A 753 0.91 11.46 6.19
CA CYS A 753 1.55 11.79 7.46
C CYS A 753 0.95 13.06 8.07
N LEU A 754 0.88 14.16 7.31
CA LEU A 754 0.33 15.43 7.80
C LEU A 754 -1.16 15.34 8.09
N GLY A 755 -1.94 14.63 7.26
CA GLY A 755 -3.37 14.42 7.49
C GLY A 755 -3.66 13.71 8.81
N VAL A 756 -2.90 12.66 9.13
CA VAL A 756 -3.00 11.94 10.42
C VAL A 756 -2.48 12.80 11.57
N PHE A 757 -1.33 13.44 11.39
CA PHE A 757 -0.70 14.30 12.38
C PHE A 757 -1.63 15.44 12.83
N LEU A 758 -2.21 16.21 11.91
CA LEU A 758 -3.04 17.37 12.24
C LEU A 758 -4.23 16.97 13.11
N GLN A 759 -4.89 15.84 12.78
CA GLN A 759 -6.01 15.32 13.55
C GLN A 759 -5.59 14.84 14.94
N LEU A 760 -4.48 14.11 15.05
CA LEU A 760 -3.98 13.62 16.35
C LEU A 760 -3.44 14.77 17.22
N TYR A 761 -2.69 15.69 16.63
CA TYR A 761 -2.06 16.82 17.30
C TYR A 761 -3.11 17.75 17.92
N ALA A 762 -4.11 18.17 17.14
CA ALA A 762 -5.13 19.09 17.61
C ALA A 762 -6.01 18.47 18.71
N ARG A 763 -6.31 17.17 18.63
CA ARG A 763 -7.16 16.48 19.63
C ARG A 763 -6.43 16.11 20.92
N ALA A 764 -5.10 16.12 20.92
CA ALA A 764 -4.29 15.68 22.05
C ALA A 764 -4.35 16.61 23.27
N SER A 765 -4.33 17.93 23.05
CA SER A 765 -4.35 18.91 24.14
C SER A 765 -4.95 20.25 23.71
N ARG A 766 -5.45 21.03 24.68
CA ARG A 766 -5.92 22.40 24.45
C ARG A 766 -4.80 23.31 23.94
N THR A 767 -3.59 23.20 24.48
CA THR A 767 -2.43 24.00 24.06
C THR A 767 -2.09 23.76 22.58
N ASN A 768 -2.29 22.54 22.09
CA ASN A 768 -2.11 22.25 20.67
C ASN A 768 -3.21 22.91 19.81
N GLN A 769 -4.46 22.96 20.28
CA GLN A 769 -5.53 23.69 19.59
C GLN A 769 -5.28 25.21 19.58
N GLU A 770 -4.74 25.76 20.66
CA GLU A 770 -4.31 27.18 20.71
C GLU A 770 -3.21 27.45 19.68
N CYS A 771 -2.21 26.57 19.56
CA CYS A 771 -1.19 26.66 18.50
C CYS A 771 -1.81 26.60 17.08
N VAL A 772 -2.84 25.76 16.88
CA VAL A 772 -3.60 25.70 15.62
C VAL A 772 -4.34 27.02 15.37
N GLU A 773 -5.01 27.58 16.39
CA GLU A 773 -5.72 28.86 16.30
C GLU A 773 -4.78 30.03 15.98
N GLU A 774 -3.64 30.12 16.65
CA GLU A 774 -2.62 31.14 16.38
C GLU A 774 -2.05 31.06 14.95
N SER A 775 -2.03 29.85 14.38
CA SER A 775 -1.58 29.64 12.99
C SER A 775 -2.64 29.92 11.93
N PHE A 776 -3.91 30.14 12.30
CA PHE A 776 -5.02 30.38 11.38
C PHE A 776 -4.79 31.63 10.51
N LEU A 777 -4.66 32.81 11.13
CA LEU A 777 -4.51 34.07 10.39
C LEU A 777 -3.25 34.11 9.52
N PRO A 778 -2.05 33.71 9.99
CA PRO A 778 -0.87 33.59 9.13
C PRO A 778 -1.11 32.72 7.90
N THR A 779 -1.80 31.58 8.06
CA THR A 779 -2.10 30.65 6.96
C THR A 779 -3.05 31.29 5.95
N MET A 780 -4.18 31.84 6.42
CA MET A 780 -5.18 32.45 5.56
C MET A 780 -4.62 33.66 4.80
N ARG A 781 -3.84 34.52 5.46
CA ARG A 781 -3.15 35.64 4.82
C ARG A 781 -2.14 35.18 3.77
N THR A 782 -1.47 34.05 3.97
CA THR A 782 -0.52 33.53 2.97
C THR A 782 -1.27 33.06 1.71
N LEU A 783 -2.43 32.42 1.87
CA LEU A 783 -3.26 32.01 0.74
C LEU A 783 -3.84 33.20 -0.02
N PHE A 784 -4.39 34.19 0.68
CA PHE A 784 -4.99 35.37 0.02
C PHE A 784 -3.95 36.28 -0.66
N ASN A 785 -2.71 36.31 -0.15
CA ASN A 785 -1.62 37.08 -0.76
C ASN A 785 -0.78 36.28 -1.77
N ALA A 786 -1.14 35.03 -2.06
CA ALA A 786 -0.39 34.21 -3.01
C ALA A 786 -0.54 34.77 -4.44
N PRO A 787 0.56 35.04 -5.16
CA PRO A 787 0.47 35.47 -6.55
C PRO A 787 -0.05 34.34 -7.43
N VAL A 788 -0.60 34.66 -8.60
CA VAL A 788 -1.13 33.68 -9.58
C VAL A 788 -0.03 32.70 -10.06
N THR A 789 1.24 33.09 -9.98
CA THR A 789 2.38 32.22 -10.30
C THR A 789 2.67 31.18 -9.21
N SER A 790 2.12 31.34 -8.01
CA SER A 790 2.29 30.40 -6.91
C SER A 790 1.24 29.28 -7.00
N PRO A 791 1.63 28.01 -6.81
CA PRO A 791 0.69 26.88 -6.70
C PRO A 791 -0.37 27.07 -5.61
N LEU A 792 -0.08 27.89 -4.59
CA LEU A 792 -1.03 28.17 -3.51
C LEU A 792 -2.26 28.96 -3.98
N SER A 793 -2.22 29.59 -5.15
CA SER A 793 -3.37 30.33 -5.70
C SER A 793 -4.51 29.41 -6.17
N GLU A 794 -4.22 28.13 -6.44
CA GLU A 794 -5.20 27.11 -6.83
C GLU A 794 -5.96 26.52 -5.62
N VAL A 795 -5.47 26.78 -4.40
CA VAL A 795 -6.02 26.22 -3.16
C VAL A 795 -7.32 26.93 -2.78
N ASP A 796 -8.39 26.15 -2.55
CA ASP A 796 -9.64 26.69 -2.01
C ASP A 796 -9.48 27.05 -0.52
N ALA A 797 -9.34 28.34 -0.25
CA ALA A 797 -9.24 28.90 1.10
C ALA A 797 -10.42 28.53 2.02
N SER A 798 -11.61 28.23 1.46
CA SER A 798 -12.76 27.79 2.25
C SER A 798 -12.52 26.43 2.91
N ASN A 799 -11.89 25.49 2.19
CA ASN A 799 -11.59 24.15 2.70
C ASN A 799 -10.52 24.21 3.81
N VAL A 800 -9.52 25.08 3.63
CA VAL A 800 -8.48 25.32 4.64
C VAL A 800 -9.12 25.91 5.90
N ALA A 801 -10.00 26.91 5.76
CA ALA A 801 -10.71 27.49 6.90
C ALA A 801 -11.61 26.45 7.61
N GLU A 802 -12.32 25.61 6.86
CA GLU A 802 -13.14 24.53 7.42
C GLU A 802 -12.29 23.54 8.23
N LEU A 803 -11.11 23.16 7.72
CA LEU A 803 -10.15 22.32 8.47
C LEU A 803 -9.75 22.97 9.80
N PHE A 804 -9.37 24.25 9.81
CA PHE A 804 -8.96 24.92 11.05
C PHE A 804 -10.08 24.94 12.08
N VAL A 805 -11.32 25.19 11.64
CA VAL A 805 -12.49 25.12 12.52
C VAL A 805 -12.66 23.70 13.05
N ASP A 806 -12.60 22.68 12.21
CA ASP A 806 -12.74 21.29 12.64
C ASP A 806 -11.66 20.86 13.65
N LEU A 807 -10.41 21.28 13.45
CA LEU A 807 -9.29 20.96 14.34
C LEU A 807 -9.36 21.71 15.69
N THR A 808 -9.92 22.92 15.71
CA THR A 808 -10.04 23.76 16.91
C THR A 808 -11.33 23.54 17.70
N ARG A 809 -12.20 22.61 17.26
CA ARG A 809 -13.44 22.26 17.96
C ARG A 809 -13.16 21.78 19.38
N PRO A 810 -13.76 22.40 20.41
CA PRO A 810 -13.66 21.93 21.79
C PRO A 810 -14.22 20.51 21.96
N SER A 811 -15.23 20.15 21.17
CA SER A 811 -15.86 18.82 21.19
C SER A 811 -14.94 17.69 20.65
N ALA A 812 -13.88 18.03 19.91
CA ALA A 812 -12.94 17.07 19.33
C ALA A 812 -11.82 16.61 20.29
N LEU A 813 -11.63 17.29 21.43
CA LEU A 813 -10.61 16.94 22.42
C LEU A 813 -10.87 15.56 23.05
N VAL A 814 -9.83 14.73 23.15
CA VAL A 814 -9.91 13.40 23.79
C VAL A 814 -10.29 13.52 25.27
N LYS A 815 -9.83 14.58 25.94
CA LYS A 815 -10.23 14.95 27.30
C LYS A 815 -10.90 16.31 27.24
N PRO A 816 -12.25 16.37 27.18
CA PRO A 816 -12.95 17.65 27.13
C PRO A 816 -12.66 18.45 28.40
N ALA A 817 -12.31 19.73 28.23
CA ALA A 817 -12.15 20.66 29.34
C ALA A 817 -13.49 20.86 30.08
N ALA A 818 -13.42 21.30 31.34
CA ALA A 818 -14.63 21.67 32.08
C ALA A 818 -15.41 22.76 31.32
N VAL A 819 -16.74 22.62 31.28
CA VAL A 819 -17.72 23.42 30.50
C VAL A 819 -17.64 24.94 30.75
N GLN A 820 -16.91 25.39 31.78
CA GLN A 820 -16.84 26.78 32.24
C GLN A 820 -15.61 27.57 31.74
N ALA A 821 -14.71 26.97 30.95
CA ALA A 821 -13.53 27.67 30.44
C ALA A 821 -13.77 28.28 29.05
N VAL A 822 -13.21 29.47 28.79
CA VAL A 822 -13.19 30.11 27.45
C VAL A 822 -12.67 29.11 26.42
N SER A 823 -13.44 28.89 25.35
CA SER A 823 -13.08 27.94 24.31
C SER A 823 -12.12 28.56 23.28
N VAL A 824 -11.38 27.71 22.57
CA VAL A 824 -10.49 28.14 21.47
C VAL A 824 -11.30 28.81 20.36
N HIS A 825 -12.51 28.33 20.10
CA HIS A 825 -13.44 28.95 19.15
C HIS A 825 -13.89 30.36 19.56
N ASP A 826 -14.00 30.66 20.86
CA ASP A 826 -14.32 32.01 21.32
C ASP A 826 -13.17 32.99 20.96
N SER A 827 -11.91 32.56 21.11
CA SER A 827 -10.73 33.33 20.68
C SER A 827 -10.71 33.50 19.16
N LEU A 828 -10.88 32.41 18.42
CA LEU A 828 -10.89 32.42 16.96
C LEU A 828 -11.99 33.33 16.40
N ALA A 829 -13.17 33.35 17.02
CA ALA A 829 -14.25 34.26 16.63
C ALA A 829 -13.86 35.74 16.77
N VAL A 830 -13.20 36.11 17.87
CA VAL A 830 -12.69 37.47 18.09
C VAL A 830 -11.61 37.81 17.04
N CYS A 831 -10.66 36.90 16.81
CA CYS A 831 -9.61 37.04 15.80
C CYS A 831 -10.18 37.27 14.39
N VAL A 832 -11.16 36.48 13.97
CA VAL A 832 -11.82 36.59 12.66
C VAL A 832 -12.61 37.89 12.54
N CYS A 833 -13.38 38.27 13.57
CA CYS A 833 -14.11 39.54 13.57
C CYS A 833 -13.16 40.74 13.44
N ASN A 834 -12.04 40.74 14.16
CA ASN A 834 -11.04 41.80 14.05
C ASN A 834 -10.40 41.86 12.65
N GLU A 835 -10.16 40.72 12.00
CA GLU A 835 -9.62 40.69 10.64
C GLU A 835 -10.63 41.24 9.62
N ILE A 836 -11.92 40.94 9.76
CA ILE A 836 -12.98 41.51 8.92
C ILE A 836 -13.06 43.04 9.10
N LEU A 837 -12.99 43.52 10.35
CA LEU A 837 -13.05 44.95 10.64
C LEU A 837 -11.80 45.72 10.16
N ARG A 838 -10.67 45.04 9.95
CA ARG A 838 -9.45 45.65 9.43
C ARG A 838 -9.61 46.08 7.97
N ASP A 839 -10.21 45.23 7.13
CA ASP A 839 -10.52 45.56 5.73
C ASP A 839 -11.85 44.93 5.32
N ILE A 840 -12.91 45.74 5.45
CA ILE A 840 -14.30 45.36 5.16
C ILE A 840 -14.54 45.15 3.66
N SER A 841 -13.67 45.69 2.79
CA SER A 841 -13.83 45.65 1.34
C SER A 841 -13.11 44.48 0.68
N ALA A 842 -12.29 43.75 1.43
CA ALA A 842 -11.48 42.67 0.92
C ALA A 842 -12.35 41.47 0.44
N PRO A 843 -11.97 40.80 -0.66
CA PRO A 843 -12.73 39.66 -1.20
C PRO A 843 -12.80 38.49 -0.20
N GLU A 844 -11.80 38.33 0.67
CA GLU A 844 -11.75 37.31 1.71
C GLU A 844 -12.80 37.45 2.82
N VAL A 845 -13.46 38.61 2.96
CA VAL A 845 -14.50 38.84 3.99
C VAL A 845 -15.62 37.79 3.90
N ARG A 846 -15.95 37.30 2.70
CA ARG A 846 -16.94 36.23 2.51
C ARG A 846 -16.52 34.92 3.18
N VAL A 847 -15.26 34.54 3.04
CA VAL A 847 -14.71 33.32 3.65
C VAL A 847 -14.74 33.46 5.17
N TYR A 848 -14.24 34.58 5.71
CA TYR A 848 -14.27 34.84 7.14
C TYR A 848 -15.67 34.85 7.75
N CYS A 849 -16.66 35.44 7.06
CA CYS A 849 -18.06 35.40 7.48
C CYS A 849 -18.60 33.96 7.52
N LYS A 850 -18.24 33.13 6.53
CA LYS A 850 -18.60 31.71 6.49
C LYS A 850 -17.95 30.95 7.65
N THR A 851 -16.66 31.20 7.93
CA THR A 851 -15.92 30.62 9.06
C THR A 851 -16.63 30.89 10.39
N LEU A 852 -17.06 32.13 10.64
CA LEU A 852 -17.80 32.48 11.87
C LEU A 852 -19.07 31.64 12.07
N SER A 853 -19.73 31.24 10.98
CA SER A 853 -20.95 30.43 11.06
C SER A 853 -20.72 28.96 11.43
N TRP A 854 -19.46 28.50 11.35
CA TRP A 854 -19.06 27.14 11.68
C TRP A 854 -18.53 27.00 13.12
N LEU A 855 -18.28 28.11 13.82
CA LEU A 855 -17.71 28.10 15.16
C LEU A 855 -18.74 27.69 16.22
N GLU A 856 -18.31 26.83 17.14
CA GLU A 856 -19.01 26.47 18.37
C GLU A 856 -18.71 27.54 19.45
N ILE A 857 -19.48 28.62 19.48
CA ILE A 857 -19.32 29.73 20.44
C ILE A 857 -20.16 29.45 21.68
N ASN A 858 -19.59 29.61 22.87
CA ASN A 858 -20.31 29.40 24.12
C ASN A 858 -21.34 30.52 24.36
N SER A 859 -22.60 30.19 24.67
CA SER A 859 -23.66 31.19 24.95
C SER A 859 -23.56 31.87 26.34
N GLU A 860 -22.56 31.52 27.15
CA GLU A 860 -22.40 32.08 28.50
C GLU A 860 -21.87 33.53 28.47
N PRO A 861 -22.29 34.40 29.42
CA PRO A 861 -22.17 35.86 29.32
C PRO A 861 -20.74 36.43 29.31
N GLY A 862 -19.68 35.63 29.40
CA GLY A 862 -18.30 36.15 29.34
C GLY A 862 -17.83 36.42 27.91
N PRO A 863 -17.21 35.45 27.22
CA PRO A 863 -16.65 35.64 25.87
C PRO A 863 -17.70 35.96 24.80
N ALA A 864 -18.91 35.40 24.93
CA ALA A 864 -20.02 35.62 24.01
C ALA A 864 -20.41 37.09 23.87
N ASN A 865 -20.28 37.87 24.96
CA ASN A 865 -20.59 39.31 24.94
C ASN A 865 -19.64 40.08 24.03
N MET A 866 -18.34 39.78 24.08
CA MET A 866 -17.35 40.46 23.25
C MET A 866 -17.52 40.09 21.78
N THR A 867 -17.70 38.81 21.48
CA THR A 867 -17.96 38.34 20.11
C THR A 867 -19.26 38.91 19.55
N LEU A 868 -20.32 38.99 20.36
CA LEU A 868 -21.59 39.63 19.96
C LEU A 868 -21.41 41.11 19.65
N ILE A 869 -20.68 41.86 20.48
CA ILE A 869 -20.38 43.29 20.23
C ILE A 869 -19.65 43.45 18.91
N LEU A 870 -18.60 42.65 18.67
CA LEU A 870 -17.84 42.69 17.43
C LEU A 870 -18.68 42.30 16.21
N CYS A 871 -19.54 41.28 16.32
CA CYS A 871 -20.46 40.89 15.24
C CYS A 871 -21.45 42.02 14.91
N VAL A 872 -21.93 42.75 15.92
CA VAL A 872 -22.78 43.94 15.72
C VAL A 872 -22.02 45.06 15.02
N CYS A 873 -20.75 45.30 15.37
CA CYS A 873 -19.90 46.24 14.64
C CYS A 873 -19.69 45.81 13.18
N VAL A 874 -19.44 44.52 12.93
CA VAL A 874 -19.29 43.99 11.56
C VAL A 874 -20.58 44.16 10.76
N LEU A 875 -21.76 43.95 11.36
CA LEU A 875 -23.06 44.16 10.71
C LEU A 875 -23.31 45.62 10.30
N GLN A 876 -22.76 46.59 11.04
CA GLN A 876 -22.90 48.00 10.71
C GLN A 876 -22.05 48.40 9.49
N GLU A 877 -20.94 47.69 9.26
CA GLU A 877 -19.93 48.07 8.27
C GLU A 877 -19.99 47.23 6.97
N VAL A 878 -20.33 45.93 7.05
CA VAL A 878 -20.36 45.02 5.89
C VAL A 878 -21.57 45.30 4.99
N LYS A 879 -21.33 45.49 3.70
CA LYS A 879 -22.38 45.82 2.70
C LYS A 879 -22.92 44.62 1.92
N ASP A 880 -22.25 43.46 1.95
CA ASP A 880 -22.69 42.27 1.21
C ASP A 880 -23.89 41.58 1.87
N LYS A 881 -25.02 41.47 1.15
CA LYS A 881 -26.27 40.85 1.63
C LYS A 881 -26.12 39.38 2.01
N HIS A 882 -25.14 38.66 1.47
CA HIS A 882 -24.89 37.28 1.90
C HIS A 882 -24.23 37.23 3.27
N CYS A 883 -23.15 38.00 3.48
CA CYS A 883 -22.46 38.11 4.76
C CYS A 883 -23.36 38.65 5.87
N ILE A 884 -24.15 39.70 5.60
CA ILE A 884 -25.11 40.27 6.56
C ILE A 884 -26.07 39.18 7.08
N ARG A 885 -26.67 38.39 6.20
CA ARG A 885 -27.60 37.30 6.61
C ARG A 885 -26.92 36.25 7.49
N ILE A 886 -25.65 35.94 7.23
CA ILE A 886 -24.89 34.97 8.02
C ILE A 886 -24.63 35.53 9.42
N ILE A 887 -24.16 36.77 9.51
CA ILE A 887 -23.83 37.40 10.79
C ILE A 887 -25.09 37.73 11.60
N GLU A 888 -26.19 38.16 10.97
CA GLU A 888 -27.49 38.35 11.62
C GLU A 888 -27.97 37.05 12.28
N LYS A 889 -27.83 35.92 11.57
CA LYS A 889 -28.18 34.61 12.11
C LYS A 889 -27.33 34.28 13.35
N LEU A 890 -26.03 34.57 13.31
CA LEU A 890 -25.12 34.37 14.43
C LEU A 890 -25.45 35.28 15.63
N CYS A 891 -25.69 36.57 15.39
CA CYS A 891 -26.15 37.51 16.43
C CYS A 891 -27.45 37.06 17.08
N ASN A 892 -28.41 36.55 16.28
CA ASN A 892 -29.67 36.02 16.80
C ASN A 892 -29.47 34.75 17.63
N GLN A 893 -28.52 33.88 17.26
CA GLN A 893 -28.15 32.71 18.07
C GLN A 893 -27.56 33.13 19.42
N LEU A 894 -26.64 34.10 19.43
CA LEU A 894 -26.00 34.63 20.65
C LEU A 894 -26.96 35.46 21.54
N ASN A 895 -28.01 36.06 20.95
CA ASN A 895 -29.06 36.78 21.68
C ASN A 895 -30.21 35.86 22.15
N GLY A 896 -30.53 34.79 21.42
CA GLY A 896 -31.70 33.93 21.61
C GLY A 896 -31.71 33.15 22.93
N ASP A 897 -30.55 32.84 23.51
CA ASP A 897 -30.45 32.16 24.81
C ASP A 897 -30.68 33.10 26.02
N ARG A 898 -30.76 34.42 25.81
CA ARG A 898 -31.04 35.38 26.91
C ARG A 898 -32.53 35.44 27.29
N CYS A 899 -33.44 35.18 26.35
CA CYS A 899 -34.88 35.30 26.59
C CYS A 899 -35.49 34.10 27.33
N ALA A 900 -34.84 32.94 27.32
CA ALA A 900 -35.34 31.73 27.99
C ALA A 900 -35.11 31.75 29.52
N LYS A 901 -34.16 32.54 30.03
CA LYS A 901 -33.80 32.58 31.46
C LYS A 901 -34.44 33.73 32.24
N SER A 902 -35.22 34.61 31.62
CA SER A 902 -35.86 35.77 32.28
C SER A 902 -37.38 35.67 32.44
N ALA A 903 -38.00 34.53 32.13
CA ALA A 903 -39.45 34.31 32.27
C ALA A 903 -39.82 33.35 33.41
N GLY A 904 -38.98 33.25 34.44
CA GLY A 904 -39.28 32.53 35.68
C GLY A 904 -39.22 33.49 36.86
N ASN A 905 -40.36 34.09 37.21
CA ASN A 905 -40.79 34.45 38.57
C ASN A 905 -41.90 35.51 38.54
N GLN A 906 -43.15 35.06 38.38
CA GLN A 906 -44.28 35.54 39.19
C GLN A 906 -45.25 34.37 39.37
N ASP A 907 -45.23 33.79 40.58
CA ASP A 907 -46.23 32.84 41.08
C ASP A 907 -47.60 33.53 41.19
N THR A 908 -48.69 32.83 40.84
CA THR A 908 -49.56 32.18 41.85
C THR A 908 -50.80 31.49 41.26
N THR A 909 -51.06 30.33 41.84
CA THR A 909 -52.35 29.71 42.19
C THR A 909 -53.15 28.79 41.24
N LEU A 910 -53.25 27.55 41.73
CA LEU A 910 -54.41 26.64 41.81
C LEU A 910 -54.48 25.46 40.84
N GLN A 911 -53.92 24.34 41.34
CA GLN A 911 -54.56 23.02 41.49
C GLN A 911 -55.70 22.66 40.50
N ASN A 912 -55.48 21.61 39.72
CA ASN A 912 -56.19 20.36 39.94
C ASN A 912 -55.54 19.17 39.24
N LEU A 913 -55.78 18.02 39.87
CA LEU A 913 -55.21 16.70 39.71
C LEU A 913 -55.86 15.91 38.56
N ASP A 914 -55.09 14.91 38.11
CA ASP A 914 -55.48 13.61 37.54
C ASP A 914 -56.25 13.57 36.21
N ASP A 915 -55.59 13.07 35.14
CA ASP A 915 -55.57 11.61 34.92
C ASP A 915 -54.59 11.20 33.80
N ASN A 916 -53.84 10.14 34.08
CA ASN A 916 -52.90 9.47 33.19
C ASN A 916 -53.64 8.58 32.18
N ASN A 917 -53.32 8.67 30.89
CA ASN A 917 -53.00 7.47 30.10
C ASN A 917 -52.20 7.78 28.83
N GLY A 918 -51.09 7.07 28.67
CA GLY A 918 -50.13 7.24 27.57
C GLY A 918 -50.54 6.54 26.28
N GLY A 919 -49.89 6.94 25.17
CA GLY A 919 -50.05 6.27 23.87
C GLY A 919 -49.34 6.96 22.70
N GLN A 920 -48.08 6.56 22.50
CA GLN A 920 -47.13 6.77 21.39
C GLN A 920 -47.61 7.25 19.99
N LYS A 921 -46.81 8.21 19.47
CA LYS A 921 -46.23 8.36 18.10
C LYS A 921 -47.06 7.97 16.86
N LYS A 922 -47.33 8.99 16.03
CA LYS A 922 -47.09 9.02 14.57
C LYS A 922 -47.22 10.46 14.06
N ALA A 923 -46.24 10.97 13.31
CA ALA A 923 -46.38 12.23 12.59
C ALA A 923 -45.85 12.10 11.16
N SER A 924 -46.66 12.63 10.26
CA SER A 924 -46.69 12.51 8.82
C SER A 924 -46.43 13.88 8.18
N THR A 925 -45.83 13.87 6.98
CA THR A 925 -46.05 14.71 5.77
C THR A 925 -46.90 16.00 5.89
N ALA A 926 -46.68 17.14 5.21
CA ALA A 926 -45.87 17.52 4.03
C ALA A 926 -46.17 19.00 3.62
N LYS A 927 -45.35 19.53 2.67
CA LYS A 927 -45.61 20.62 1.66
C LYS A 927 -45.74 22.07 2.18
N ASN A 928 -45.38 23.15 1.46
CA ASN A 928 -45.02 23.45 0.06
C ASN A 928 -44.42 24.88 -0.01
N GLY A 929 -43.66 25.24 -1.06
CA GLY A 929 -43.45 26.66 -1.42
C GLY A 929 -42.31 26.97 -2.39
N LYS A 930 -42.62 27.09 -3.69
CA LYS A 930 -41.74 27.56 -4.79
C LYS A 930 -41.56 29.10 -4.80
N LYS A 931 -40.43 29.58 -5.33
CA LYS A 931 -40.38 30.77 -6.22
C LYS A 931 -39.17 30.74 -7.16
N ALA A 932 -39.40 31.22 -8.38
CA ALA A 932 -38.55 31.16 -9.56
C ALA A 932 -37.69 32.42 -9.75
N SER A 933 -36.64 32.31 -10.57
CA SER A 933 -36.06 33.45 -11.29
C SER A 933 -35.53 33.03 -12.66
N LYS A 934 -35.76 33.95 -13.60
CA LYS A 934 -35.65 33.95 -15.06
C LYS A 934 -34.20 34.27 -15.48
N ALA A 935 -33.73 33.74 -16.60
CA ALA A 935 -32.65 34.34 -17.40
C ALA A 935 -32.86 33.99 -18.88
N GLU A 936 -32.69 35.02 -19.71
CA GLU A 936 -33.04 35.11 -21.12
C GLU A 936 -31.92 34.62 -22.05
N LEU A 937 -32.35 34.34 -23.28
CA LEU A 937 -31.62 33.85 -24.44
C LEU A 937 -30.68 34.90 -25.07
N SER A 938 -29.58 34.44 -25.67
CA SER A 938 -28.94 35.08 -26.82
C SER A 938 -28.53 34.02 -27.84
N SER A 939 -28.96 34.24 -29.07
CA SER A 939 -28.71 33.50 -30.30
C SER A 939 -27.32 33.77 -30.88
N ASP A 940 -26.73 32.76 -31.53
CA ASP A 940 -25.95 32.97 -32.76
C ASP A 940 -25.98 31.71 -33.63
N GLU A 941 -26.06 31.93 -34.94
CA GLU A 941 -26.33 30.97 -36.01
C GLU A 941 -25.04 30.32 -36.59
N SER A 942 -25.29 29.23 -37.31
CA SER A 942 -24.57 28.68 -38.48
C SER A 942 -23.12 28.21 -38.34
N ASP A 943 -22.88 26.92 -38.64
CA ASP A 943 -22.23 26.55 -39.91
C ASP A 943 -22.40 25.05 -40.22
N GLU A 944 -22.84 24.77 -41.45
CA GLU A 944 -22.91 23.45 -42.09
C GLU A 944 -21.54 23.11 -42.71
N GLU A 945 -21.00 21.93 -42.43
CA GLU A 945 -20.00 21.30 -43.31
C GLU A 945 -20.33 19.83 -43.59
N ASN A 946 -20.46 19.54 -44.89
CA ASN A 946 -20.62 18.24 -45.52
C ASN A 946 -19.31 17.45 -45.55
N VAL A 947 -19.33 16.16 -45.21
CA VAL A 947 -18.42 15.12 -45.74
C VAL A 947 -19.11 13.72 -45.66
N PRO A 948 -18.69 12.68 -46.40
CA PRO A 948 -19.51 12.00 -47.41
C PRO A 948 -19.94 10.58 -47.01
N GLU A 949 -20.92 10.03 -47.74
CA GLU A 949 -21.36 8.63 -47.67
C GLU A 949 -20.21 7.63 -47.99
N GLU A 950 -20.07 6.59 -47.15
CA GLU A 950 -19.31 5.36 -47.43
C GLU A 950 -20.27 4.14 -47.51
N PRO A 951 -19.90 3.09 -48.27
CA PRO A 951 -20.83 2.10 -48.83
C PRO A 951 -21.27 1.04 -47.81
N PRO A 952 -22.39 0.31 -48.06
CA PRO A 952 -22.92 -0.65 -47.12
C PRO A 952 -21.98 -1.85 -46.95
N SER A 953 -21.56 -2.11 -45.72
CA SER A 953 -20.80 -3.32 -45.38
C SER A 953 -21.73 -4.53 -45.35
N VAL A 954 -21.26 -5.62 -45.96
CA VAL A 954 -21.98 -6.88 -46.13
C VAL A 954 -22.25 -7.53 -44.76
N ARG A 955 -23.53 -7.74 -44.43
CA ARG A 955 -23.99 -8.48 -43.24
C ARG A 955 -23.41 -9.90 -43.21
N PRO A 956 -22.78 -10.37 -42.11
CA PRO A 956 -22.55 -11.79 -41.88
C PRO A 956 -23.87 -12.49 -41.53
N SER A 957 -24.01 -13.75 -41.94
CA SER A 957 -25.22 -14.58 -41.74
C SER A 957 -25.60 -14.83 -40.28
N ARG A 958 -26.92 -15.03 -40.04
CA ARG A 958 -27.69 -15.31 -38.80
C ARG A 958 -27.10 -16.25 -37.72
N ARG A 959 -25.89 -16.78 -37.86
CA ARG A 959 -25.30 -17.79 -36.95
C ARG A 959 -24.22 -17.27 -36.00
N ALA A 960 -23.89 -15.98 -36.02
CA ALA A 960 -22.67 -15.48 -35.35
C ALA A 960 -22.86 -14.67 -34.05
N LYS A 961 -24.08 -14.35 -33.59
CA LYS A 961 -24.27 -13.33 -32.53
C LYS A 961 -24.67 -13.81 -31.13
N MET A 962 -24.83 -15.09 -30.86
CA MET A 962 -25.20 -15.56 -29.51
C MET A 962 -24.36 -16.77 -29.06
N ALA A 963 -23.10 -16.50 -28.73
CA ALA A 963 -22.23 -17.41 -27.97
C ALA A 963 -21.62 -16.69 -26.76
N ALA A 964 -22.37 -15.79 -26.12
CA ALA A 964 -21.85 -14.83 -25.14
C ALA A 964 -21.71 -15.37 -23.70
N LYS A 965 -22.00 -16.66 -23.45
CA LYS A 965 -21.82 -17.26 -22.11
C LYS A 965 -20.74 -18.35 -22.09
N ASP A 966 -20.66 -19.19 -23.11
CA ASP A 966 -19.53 -20.12 -23.24
C ASP A 966 -18.20 -19.41 -23.53
N LYS A 967 -18.24 -18.22 -24.15
CA LYS A 967 -17.04 -17.36 -24.29
C LYS A 967 -16.56 -16.71 -22.98
N THR A 968 -17.39 -16.59 -21.95
CA THR A 968 -16.94 -16.05 -20.65
C THR A 968 -16.12 -17.03 -19.81
N LYS A 969 -16.01 -18.28 -20.26
CA LYS A 969 -15.09 -19.31 -19.73
C LYS A 969 -13.95 -19.63 -20.70
N GLN A 970 -13.77 -18.86 -21.77
CA GLN A 970 -12.59 -19.06 -22.62
C GLN A 970 -11.35 -18.74 -21.81
N ASP A 971 -10.40 -19.66 -21.86
CA ASP A 971 -9.05 -19.47 -21.36
C ASP A 971 -8.45 -18.24 -22.07
N LEU A 972 -8.48 -17.09 -21.38
CA LEU A 972 -7.96 -15.79 -21.86
C LEU A 972 -6.48 -15.89 -22.26
N THR A 973 -5.80 -16.97 -21.89
CA THR A 973 -4.42 -17.27 -22.31
C THR A 973 -4.27 -17.28 -23.84
N ALA A 974 -5.28 -17.72 -24.61
CA ALA A 974 -5.19 -17.74 -26.07
C ALA A 974 -5.32 -16.36 -26.73
N LEU A 975 -6.10 -15.45 -26.12
CA LEU A 975 -6.27 -14.07 -26.61
C LEU A 975 -5.11 -13.16 -26.19
N LEU A 976 -4.56 -13.35 -24.99
CA LEU A 976 -3.42 -12.59 -24.49
C LEU A 976 -2.10 -12.97 -25.17
N ASN A 977 -1.94 -14.23 -25.59
CA ASN A 977 -0.74 -14.70 -26.30
C ASN A 977 -0.70 -14.30 -27.80
N GLN A 978 -1.80 -13.80 -28.36
CA GLN A 978 -1.81 -13.30 -29.75
C GLN A 978 -1.29 -11.87 -29.85
N GLU A 979 -1.41 -11.05 -28.80
CA GLU A 979 -0.88 -9.69 -28.78
C GLU A 979 0.61 -9.62 -28.42
N THR A 980 1.16 -10.60 -27.68
CA THR A 980 2.59 -10.63 -27.33
C THR A 980 3.52 -11.09 -28.45
N ASN A 981 3.00 -11.74 -29.49
CA ASN A 981 3.79 -12.11 -30.68
C ASN A 981 3.70 -11.07 -31.82
N GLY A 982 3.07 -9.93 -31.56
CA GLY A 982 2.90 -8.82 -32.49
C GLY A 982 3.47 -7.51 -31.96
N SER A 983 4.69 -7.52 -31.43
CA SER A 983 5.51 -6.32 -31.17
C SER A 983 6.98 -6.70 -31.20
#